data_AF-A0A0W0WVV3-F1
#
_entry.id   AF-A0A0W0WVV3-F1
#
_cell.length_a   1.000
_cell.length_b   1.000
_cell.length_c   1.000
_cell.angle_alpha   90.00
_cell.angle_beta   90.00
_cell.angle_gamma   90.00
#
_symmetry.space_group_name_H-M   'P 1'
#
loop_
_entity.id
_entity.type
_entity.pdbx_description
1 polymer ?
#
loop_
_entity_poly.entity_id
_entity_poly.type
_entity_poly.pdbx_seq_one_letter_code
_entity_poly.pdbx_strand_id
1 'polypeptide(L)'
;MPHLIQGNAKTVFPAFRRAQYVAPGTDKKQVDLDKLRSRFFGTLEQYLAFQERWQDEKQSPPNNYAQGNRTAGNLFLLFTSKTVPSMPLPFLKEDEVEVQAILHFKKICFGYLDQDNHLRGLSLFYRKDEPSKWIIGLSKNPNLPPEQVELKVLTSFDPEPFCRFPCDISAVSIDNNGLIDDIASPVLEKFLRQILTPTGEINPAAGLINLFLPYDHSEDSEKLLELFDARMPEILESKLLNLLNGFEQKLSSQQVQKCLDSSSDLYTRLSALEVGNRILATHQIELLLAFERYGLSAERQDLILADQFLVEKLYRLIPGKHDELLSEYLADAQKTLSLRFIIQNNYHETLLEQIKGTKDCWLKFEHIIAYDWQFPKDNFRHTLMCRLLLTHSTISEPTLLQLYETLGDSKIVQVLERVFDPLILADYLVQDKKENQYNECLLGLSAFFNHILQKYEQTAELTGKALSKELLSTLANWFLEGKDRVLLESLYYCSSAEQLNAALILNELGFKHLLLASYLVNPAVVSAVNLLASCQLESALRDLLREEISLVAFSEIHRLNNREWKQACLILFSQGQLSPVEFSQLIEAFKIYPNLASQIVKAQEKKFLPEQIKELAFTPDLHQTASLLASSNIEFSFEQLEQPFTRQLIMSVVHLVRGKKLDEVVQDYLEAILPIVVQFINHEITWKEVQSQLKEENARLIYKRLQLSELDRELSKLFSGQLQVFALATRCEIPPAQQLSKTKNIAKELARALDLLTSKLTEERESPLSEEQENKLFKEVITSFTALEACDHVSAELTSAAIETFASVHLQGSTNLPFSLLLGNLSLARAVLVLQQQGLPVDDLLLHFAEPLQTRAAAALVKLEQIAPEESQSAFRLAIQDNTEGHDFRLLLARITTKNKLPPYLVELLQTGISNRRISADYDNIGKNIENARLRTQAYNLDESLILINRLRALDFDDLFIEYVVRNDEKSRQLYRAILRVEEECQTIRARLKKEAKIDESADDKYEHLLRSEHLYRKDLYQTIYDALNAPKEMPTEQKLEKLTAGISRAENYIKEVVEIDRHPELRVAMAIIANILTLVLTASIANFVHQKNTGDFLFFYRPASSEAFNTLGKQLNQEVSTIITAAPSA
;
A
#
# COMPACT_ATOMS: atom_id res chain seq x y z
N MET A 1 -19.09 -40.18 4.15
CA MET A 1 -18.14 -40.69 3.13
C MET A 1 -17.26 -39.54 2.70
N PRO A 2 -15.93 -39.73 2.61
CA PRO A 2 -15.01 -38.71 2.11
C PRO A 2 -15.23 -38.40 0.61
N HIS A 3 -14.82 -37.20 0.21
CA HIS A 3 -14.84 -36.75 -1.19
C HIS A 3 -13.43 -36.39 -1.64
N LEU A 4 -13.07 -36.80 -2.85
CA LEU A 4 -11.78 -36.54 -3.46
C LEU A 4 -11.94 -35.55 -4.61
N ILE A 5 -11.22 -34.43 -4.50
CA ILE A 5 -11.09 -33.40 -5.54
C ILE A 5 -9.78 -33.65 -6.26
N GLN A 6 -9.82 -33.74 -7.59
CA GLN A 6 -8.64 -33.92 -8.43
C GLN A 6 -8.56 -32.87 -9.55
N GLY A 7 -7.35 -32.48 -9.92
CA GLY A 7 -7.11 -31.56 -11.03
C GLY A 7 -5.74 -30.90 -10.93
N ASN A 8 -5.55 -29.78 -11.63
CA ASN A 8 -4.37 -28.96 -11.48
C ASN A 8 -4.70 -27.62 -10.81
N ALA A 9 -3.70 -26.88 -10.35
CA ALA A 9 -3.91 -25.62 -9.65
C ALA A 9 -4.68 -24.60 -10.49
N LYS A 10 -4.48 -24.58 -11.81
CA LYS A 10 -5.19 -23.70 -12.75
C LYS A 10 -6.68 -24.01 -12.90
N THR A 11 -7.12 -25.24 -12.65
CA THR A 11 -8.54 -25.62 -12.74
C THR A 11 -9.22 -25.62 -11.39
N VAL A 12 -8.59 -26.22 -10.38
CA VAL A 12 -9.19 -26.43 -9.06
C VAL A 12 -9.44 -25.11 -8.34
N PHE A 13 -8.44 -24.24 -8.20
CA PHE A 13 -8.62 -22.98 -7.46
C PHE A 13 -9.70 -22.07 -8.09
N PRO A 14 -9.73 -21.83 -9.42
CA PRO A 14 -10.83 -21.10 -10.04
C PRO A 14 -12.21 -21.76 -9.84
N ALA A 15 -12.30 -23.10 -9.86
CA ALA A 15 -13.54 -23.83 -9.60
C ALA A 15 -14.17 -23.46 -8.25
N PHE A 16 -13.36 -23.17 -7.24
CA PHE A 16 -13.80 -22.73 -5.90
C PHE A 16 -13.80 -21.20 -5.71
N ARG A 17 -13.68 -20.39 -6.78
CA ARG A 17 -13.55 -18.91 -6.74
C ARG A 17 -12.32 -18.42 -5.97
N ARG A 18 -11.21 -19.15 -6.11
CA ARG A 18 -9.93 -18.94 -5.42
C ARG A 18 -8.75 -18.74 -6.36
N ALA A 19 -9.02 -18.29 -7.59
CA ALA A 19 -8.00 -18.07 -8.63
C ALA A 19 -6.82 -17.17 -8.17
N GLN A 20 -7.05 -16.25 -7.24
CA GLN A 20 -6.03 -15.37 -6.67
C GLN A 20 -4.95 -16.08 -5.83
N TYR A 21 -5.15 -17.35 -5.46
CA TYR A 21 -4.19 -18.14 -4.68
C TYR A 21 -3.34 -19.08 -5.55
N VAL A 22 -3.37 -18.85 -6.87
CA VAL A 22 -2.59 -19.54 -7.88
C VAL A 22 -1.57 -18.56 -8.44
N ALA A 23 -0.28 -18.87 -8.27
CA ALA A 23 0.89 -18.21 -8.88
C ALA A 23 0.71 -16.71 -9.23
N PRO A 24 0.55 -15.80 -8.24
CA PRO A 24 0.22 -14.40 -8.50
C PRO A 24 1.38 -13.56 -9.08
N GLY A 25 2.50 -14.18 -9.50
CA GLY A 25 3.68 -13.46 -9.98
C GLY A 25 4.46 -12.81 -8.85
N THR A 26 4.92 -13.61 -7.87
CA THR A 26 5.62 -13.13 -6.68
C THR A 26 7.12 -12.92 -6.92
N ASP A 27 7.75 -12.02 -6.18
CA ASP A 27 9.20 -11.82 -6.23
C ASP A 27 9.95 -12.86 -5.38
N LYS A 28 11.27 -12.98 -5.62
CA LYS A 28 12.15 -13.90 -4.88
C LYS A 28 12.11 -13.65 -3.36
N LYS A 29 11.91 -12.39 -2.94
CA LYS A 29 11.82 -12.00 -1.53
C LYS A 29 10.66 -12.69 -0.81
N GLN A 30 9.51 -12.87 -1.46
CA GLN A 30 8.40 -13.62 -0.86
C GLN A 30 8.72 -15.11 -0.68
N VAL A 31 9.45 -15.72 -1.62
CA VAL A 31 9.94 -17.10 -1.51
C VAL A 31 10.91 -17.25 -0.33
N ASP A 32 11.81 -16.26 -0.15
CA ASP A 32 12.78 -16.19 0.94
C ASP A 32 12.15 -15.92 2.31
N LEU A 33 11.11 -15.10 2.39
CA LEU A 33 10.37 -14.87 3.63
C LEU A 33 9.62 -16.13 4.09
N ASP A 34 9.00 -16.83 3.15
CA ASP A 34 8.30 -18.07 3.45
C ASP A 34 9.26 -19.25 3.68
N LYS A 35 10.54 -19.16 3.27
CA LYS A 35 11.58 -20.14 3.63
C LYS A 35 11.71 -20.29 5.14
N LEU A 36 11.79 -19.18 5.87
CA LEU A 36 11.93 -19.18 7.34
C LEU A 36 10.66 -19.65 8.07
N ARG A 37 9.54 -19.81 7.35
CA ARG A 37 8.21 -20.13 7.89
C ARG A 37 7.64 -21.43 7.34
N SER A 38 8.36 -22.13 6.46
CA SER A 38 7.92 -23.38 5.86
C SER A 38 8.53 -24.55 6.61
N ARG A 39 7.67 -25.40 7.17
CA ARG A 39 8.08 -26.67 7.76
C ARG A 39 8.43 -27.69 6.67
N PHE A 40 9.35 -28.59 6.97
CA PHE A 40 9.76 -29.66 6.08
C PHE A 40 9.78 -31.00 6.82
N PHE A 41 9.45 -32.08 6.09
CA PHE A 41 9.53 -33.46 6.57
C PHE A 41 10.57 -34.21 5.74
N GLY A 42 11.72 -34.52 6.34
CA GLY A 42 12.79 -35.27 5.70
C GLY A 42 14.15 -35.01 6.35
N THR A 43 15.18 -35.71 5.89
CA THR A 43 16.55 -35.60 6.42
C THR A 43 17.15 -34.21 6.17
N LEU A 44 18.28 -33.90 6.82
CA LEU A 44 18.98 -32.64 6.57
C LEU A 44 19.38 -32.51 5.09
N GLU A 45 19.84 -33.60 4.47
CA GLU A 45 20.15 -33.65 3.03
C GLU A 45 18.93 -33.35 2.17
N GLN A 46 17.79 -33.99 2.45
CA GLN A 46 16.54 -33.76 1.71
C GLN A 46 16.02 -32.33 1.90
N TYR A 47 16.19 -31.75 3.09
CA TYR A 47 15.84 -30.36 3.35
C TYR A 47 16.71 -29.40 2.56
N LEU A 48 18.03 -29.59 2.57
CA LEU A 48 18.95 -28.77 1.79
C LEU A 48 18.63 -28.87 0.30
N ALA A 49 18.37 -30.07 -0.22
CA ALA A 49 17.96 -30.28 -1.61
C ALA A 49 16.60 -29.62 -1.93
N PHE A 50 15.62 -29.72 -1.02
CA PHE A 50 14.34 -29.03 -1.14
C PHE A 50 14.51 -27.52 -1.17
N GLN A 51 15.37 -26.96 -0.31
CA GLN A 51 15.66 -25.53 -0.30
C GLN A 51 16.39 -25.10 -1.58
N GLU A 52 17.39 -25.85 -2.03
CA GLU A 52 18.14 -25.58 -3.24
C GLU A 52 17.22 -25.51 -4.47
N ARG A 53 16.30 -26.48 -4.63
CA ARG A 53 15.36 -26.47 -5.77
C ARG A 53 14.40 -25.30 -5.77
N TRP A 54 13.92 -24.88 -4.60
CA TRP A 54 13.08 -23.69 -4.47
C TRP A 54 13.87 -22.38 -4.68
N GLN A 55 15.21 -22.42 -4.56
CA GLN A 55 16.11 -21.29 -4.80
C GLN A 55 16.62 -21.22 -6.24
N ASP A 56 16.66 -22.35 -6.94
CA ASP A 56 17.02 -22.42 -8.35
C ASP A 56 15.88 -21.85 -9.21
N GLU A 57 16.08 -20.63 -9.72
CA GLU A 57 15.11 -19.92 -10.55
C GLU A 57 14.77 -20.64 -11.86
N LYS A 58 15.62 -21.56 -12.34
CA LYS A 58 15.32 -22.38 -13.51
C LYS A 58 14.35 -23.51 -13.18
N GLN A 59 14.45 -24.07 -11.97
CA GLN A 59 13.60 -25.17 -11.52
C GLN A 59 12.31 -24.68 -10.82
N SER A 60 12.39 -23.56 -10.13
CA SER A 60 11.29 -22.93 -9.39
C SER A 60 11.22 -21.43 -9.70
N PRO A 61 10.76 -21.04 -10.91
CA PRO A 61 10.58 -19.64 -11.26
C PRO A 61 9.69 -18.91 -10.23
N PRO A 62 10.08 -17.72 -9.73
CA PRO A 62 9.28 -16.96 -8.76
C PRO A 62 7.85 -16.66 -9.24
N ASN A 63 7.64 -16.60 -10.56
CA ASN A 63 6.31 -16.41 -11.14
C ASN A 63 5.35 -17.60 -10.90
N ASN A 64 5.87 -18.80 -10.62
CA ASN A 64 5.06 -19.98 -10.29
C ASN A 64 4.74 -20.06 -8.80
N TYR A 65 5.40 -19.24 -7.98
CA TYR A 65 5.24 -19.26 -6.54
C TYR A 65 3.93 -18.59 -6.12
N ALA A 66 3.27 -19.18 -5.12
CA ALA A 66 2.17 -18.57 -4.39
C ALA A 66 2.33 -18.88 -2.90
N GLN A 67 2.02 -17.93 -2.02
CA GLN A 67 2.13 -18.15 -0.58
C GLN A 67 1.41 -19.44 -0.15
N GLY A 68 2.16 -20.34 0.48
CA GLY A 68 1.67 -21.62 0.97
C GLY A 68 1.73 -22.78 -0.03
N ASN A 69 2.07 -22.58 -1.31
CA ASN A 69 2.14 -23.70 -2.26
C ASN A 69 3.29 -24.69 -1.94
N ARG A 70 4.41 -24.23 -1.38
CA ARG A 70 5.56 -25.07 -0.96
C ARG A 70 5.18 -26.20 -0.03
N THR A 71 4.16 -25.96 0.78
CA THR A 71 3.72 -26.85 1.86
C THR A 71 2.28 -27.32 1.65
N ALA A 72 1.69 -27.04 0.48
CA ALA A 72 0.25 -27.18 0.20
C ALA A 72 -0.67 -26.42 1.19
N GLY A 73 -0.12 -25.49 1.97
CA GLY A 73 -0.82 -24.68 2.96
C GLY A 73 -1.80 -23.68 2.36
N ASN A 74 -1.83 -23.48 1.03
CA ASN A 74 -2.85 -22.69 0.33
C ASN A 74 -4.13 -23.50 0.03
N LEU A 75 -4.14 -24.82 0.16
CA LEU A 75 -5.29 -25.66 -0.18
C LEU A 75 -6.49 -25.48 0.77
N PHE A 76 -6.29 -25.12 2.04
CA PHE A 76 -7.43 -24.85 2.93
C PHE A 76 -8.28 -23.65 2.45
N LEU A 77 -7.68 -22.74 1.68
CA LEU A 77 -8.35 -21.53 1.20
C LEU A 77 -9.51 -21.84 0.26
N LEU A 78 -9.56 -23.03 -0.33
CA LEU A 78 -10.68 -23.53 -1.13
C LEU A 78 -12.02 -23.42 -0.38
N PHE A 79 -12.01 -23.57 0.94
CA PHE A 79 -13.23 -23.64 1.76
C PHE A 79 -13.39 -22.48 2.75
N THR A 80 -12.49 -21.49 2.74
CA THR A 80 -12.60 -20.29 3.60
C THR A 80 -13.64 -19.31 3.04
N SER A 81 -13.95 -18.23 3.76
CA SER A 81 -14.75 -17.10 3.25
C SER A 81 -13.97 -15.78 3.37
N LYS A 82 -14.47 -14.69 2.77
CA LYS A 82 -13.90 -13.36 2.99
C LYS A 82 -14.12 -12.85 4.43
N THR A 83 -15.16 -13.34 5.10
CA THR A 83 -15.53 -12.94 6.47
C THR A 83 -14.88 -13.80 7.54
N VAL A 84 -14.45 -15.02 7.18
CA VAL A 84 -13.77 -15.98 8.06
C VAL A 84 -12.54 -16.54 7.30
N PRO A 85 -11.45 -15.76 7.17
CA PRO A 85 -10.28 -16.18 6.39
C PRO A 85 -9.43 -17.23 7.13
N SER A 86 -9.62 -17.37 8.44
CA SER A 86 -8.78 -18.16 9.33
C SER A 86 -9.11 -19.66 9.36
N MET A 87 -10.27 -20.07 8.83
CA MET A 87 -10.78 -21.44 8.93
C MET A 87 -11.73 -21.82 7.78
N PRO A 88 -11.81 -23.11 7.38
CA PRO A 88 -12.85 -23.61 6.48
C PRO A 88 -14.27 -23.39 7.02
N LEU A 89 -15.18 -22.86 6.20
CA LEU A 89 -16.61 -22.71 6.52
C LEU A 89 -17.27 -24.01 7.03
N PRO A 90 -16.98 -25.20 6.48
CA PRO A 90 -17.57 -26.46 6.97
C PRO A 90 -17.17 -26.86 8.40
N PHE A 91 -16.17 -26.17 8.97
CA PHE A 91 -15.69 -26.41 10.33
C PHE A 91 -16.35 -25.48 11.35
N LEU A 92 -17.15 -24.49 10.93
CA LEU A 92 -17.84 -23.59 11.86
C LEU A 92 -19.18 -24.21 12.32
N LYS A 93 -19.39 -24.30 13.64
CA LYS A 93 -20.67 -24.72 14.23
C LYS A 93 -21.64 -23.54 14.24
N GLU A 94 -22.95 -23.79 14.16
CA GLU A 94 -23.99 -22.75 13.99
C GLU A 94 -23.99 -21.67 15.09
N ASP A 95 -23.61 -22.02 16.32
CA ASP A 95 -23.61 -21.12 17.49
C ASP A 95 -22.19 -20.76 18.00
N GLU A 96 -21.13 -21.16 17.29
CA GLU A 96 -19.75 -20.99 17.75
C GLU A 96 -19.12 -19.71 17.18
N VAL A 97 -18.50 -18.90 18.05
CA VAL A 97 -17.77 -17.71 17.63
C VAL A 97 -16.40 -18.12 17.06
N GLU A 98 -15.91 -17.45 16.02
CA GLU A 98 -14.64 -17.76 15.34
C GLU A 98 -13.46 -17.95 16.31
N VAL A 99 -13.36 -17.11 17.36
CA VAL A 99 -12.30 -17.20 18.38
C VAL A 99 -12.33 -18.54 19.12
N GLN A 100 -13.51 -19.07 19.42
CA GLN A 100 -13.67 -20.37 20.08
C GLN A 100 -13.31 -21.51 19.13
N ALA A 101 -13.79 -21.45 17.89
CA ALA A 101 -13.48 -22.43 16.87
C ALA A 101 -11.96 -22.54 16.62
N ILE A 102 -11.25 -21.41 16.56
CA ILE A 102 -9.79 -21.36 16.32
C ILE A 102 -9.01 -22.14 17.39
N LEU A 103 -9.46 -22.17 18.64
CA LEU A 103 -8.80 -22.93 19.71
C LEU A 103 -8.80 -24.44 19.45
N HIS A 104 -9.82 -24.94 18.74
CA HIS A 104 -9.97 -26.35 18.42
C HIS A 104 -9.46 -26.73 17.02
N PHE A 105 -9.23 -25.74 16.16
CA PHE A 105 -8.71 -25.94 14.81
C PHE A 105 -7.20 -26.18 14.81
N LYS A 106 -6.76 -27.20 14.06
CA LYS A 106 -5.35 -27.48 13.81
C LYS A 106 -5.03 -27.38 12.33
N LYS A 107 -3.99 -26.60 12.06
CA LYS A 107 -3.42 -26.35 10.74
C LYS A 107 -1.99 -26.89 10.70
N ILE A 108 -1.75 -27.87 9.85
CA ILE A 108 -0.43 -28.48 9.67
C ILE A 108 -0.14 -28.50 8.17
N CYS A 109 0.99 -27.95 7.77
CA CYS A 109 1.40 -27.93 6.36
C CYS A 109 2.92 -27.98 6.30
N PHE A 110 3.45 -28.84 5.44
CA PHE A 110 4.88 -29.00 5.28
C PHE A 110 5.23 -29.48 3.87
N GLY A 111 6.46 -29.19 3.44
CA GLY A 111 7.03 -29.74 2.21
C GLY A 111 7.78 -31.04 2.49
N TYR A 112 7.95 -31.87 1.47
CA TYR A 112 8.82 -33.05 1.53
C TYR A 112 9.33 -33.40 0.12
N LEU A 113 10.30 -34.30 0.05
CA LEU A 113 10.72 -34.96 -1.19
C LEU A 113 10.16 -36.38 -1.21
N ASP A 114 9.56 -36.78 -2.33
CA ASP A 114 9.13 -38.18 -2.49
C ASP A 114 10.31 -39.12 -2.78
N GLN A 115 10.02 -40.42 -2.92
CA GLN A 115 11.03 -41.44 -3.20
C GLN A 115 11.84 -41.20 -4.50
N ASP A 116 11.24 -40.52 -5.47
CA ASP A 116 11.87 -40.16 -6.75
C ASP A 116 12.54 -38.77 -6.69
N ASN A 117 12.62 -38.18 -5.50
CA ASN A 117 13.07 -36.82 -5.25
C ASN A 117 12.28 -35.78 -6.04
N HIS A 118 10.96 -35.86 -6.14
CA HIS A 118 10.12 -34.75 -6.61
C HIS A 118 9.63 -33.88 -5.45
N LEU A 119 9.38 -32.60 -5.73
CA LEU A 119 8.85 -31.66 -4.74
C LEU A 119 7.38 -31.98 -4.46
N ARG A 120 7.04 -32.14 -3.19
CA ARG A 120 5.68 -32.36 -2.72
C ARG A 120 5.33 -31.42 -1.57
N GLY A 121 4.06 -31.08 -1.46
CA GLY A 121 3.49 -30.39 -0.30
C GLY A 121 2.34 -31.21 0.28
N LEU A 122 2.30 -31.36 1.60
CA LEU A 122 1.22 -32.04 2.31
C LEU A 122 0.61 -31.12 3.37
N SER A 123 -0.71 -31.10 3.39
CA SER A 123 -1.48 -30.28 4.32
C SER A 123 -2.56 -31.09 5.02
N LEU A 124 -2.73 -30.82 6.30
CA LEU A 124 -3.68 -31.47 7.18
C LEU A 124 -4.40 -30.40 8.02
N PHE A 125 -5.71 -30.32 7.85
CA PHE A 125 -6.57 -29.37 8.55
C PHE A 125 -7.68 -30.13 9.26
N TYR A 126 -7.85 -29.94 10.57
CA TYR A 126 -8.89 -30.66 11.31
C TYR A 126 -9.33 -29.97 12.59
N ARG A 127 -10.48 -30.39 13.14
CA ARG A 127 -10.95 -30.01 14.47
C ARG A 127 -10.62 -31.07 15.51
N LYS A 128 -10.00 -30.67 16.63
CA LYS A 128 -9.70 -31.57 17.75
C LYS A 128 -10.93 -32.01 18.52
N ASP A 129 -11.92 -31.12 18.65
CA ASP A 129 -13.16 -31.36 19.37
C ASP A 129 -14.24 -32.03 18.49
N GLU A 130 -14.04 -32.06 17.17
CA GLU A 130 -14.93 -32.70 16.21
C GLU A 130 -14.12 -33.48 15.15
N PRO A 131 -13.62 -34.69 15.51
CA PRO A 131 -12.78 -35.53 14.67
C PRO A 131 -13.35 -35.89 13.29
N SER A 132 -14.65 -35.72 13.07
CA SER A 132 -15.32 -35.94 11.78
C SER A 132 -15.08 -34.79 10.78
N LYS A 133 -14.47 -33.68 11.20
CA LYS A 133 -14.21 -32.50 10.37
C LYS A 133 -12.73 -32.37 10.04
N TRP A 134 -12.36 -32.77 8.82
CA TRP A 134 -10.97 -32.72 8.37
C TRP A 134 -10.83 -32.55 6.85
N ILE A 135 -9.65 -32.07 6.43
CA ILE A 135 -9.21 -31.90 5.04
C ILE A 135 -7.75 -32.35 4.96
N ILE A 136 -7.43 -33.18 3.98
CA ILE A 136 -6.06 -33.58 3.62
C ILE A 136 -5.80 -33.11 2.20
N GLY A 137 -4.76 -32.31 2.01
CA GLY A 137 -4.41 -31.76 0.69
C GLY A 137 -2.98 -32.13 0.31
N LEU A 138 -2.82 -32.64 -0.92
CA LEU A 138 -1.55 -32.98 -1.56
C LEU A 138 -1.34 -32.06 -2.77
N SER A 139 -0.14 -31.47 -2.85
CA SER A 139 0.32 -30.73 -4.02
C SER A 139 1.56 -31.41 -4.61
N LYS A 140 1.51 -31.72 -5.89
CA LYS A 140 2.60 -32.35 -6.64
C LYS A 140 3.31 -31.34 -7.52
N ASN A 141 4.64 -31.33 -7.46
CA ASN A 141 5.49 -30.38 -8.18
C ASN A 141 5.04 -28.91 -8.02
N PRO A 142 4.83 -28.43 -6.78
CA PRO A 142 4.28 -27.09 -6.51
C PRO A 142 5.11 -25.92 -7.06
N ASN A 143 6.33 -26.18 -7.52
CA ASN A 143 7.25 -25.24 -8.15
C ASN A 143 7.00 -25.02 -9.66
N LEU A 144 6.24 -25.91 -10.32
CA LEU A 144 5.94 -25.82 -11.75
C LEU A 144 4.81 -24.82 -12.04
N PRO A 145 4.59 -24.44 -13.31
CA PRO A 145 3.47 -23.58 -13.69
C PRO A 145 2.12 -24.20 -13.25
N PRO A 146 1.10 -23.39 -12.91
CA PRO A 146 -0.17 -23.88 -12.36
C PRO A 146 -0.90 -24.99 -13.13
N GLU A 147 -0.78 -25.01 -14.46
CA GLU A 147 -1.31 -26.10 -15.30
C GLU A 147 -0.63 -27.46 -15.08
N GLN A 148 0.59 -27.47 -14.54
CA GLN A 148 1.42 -28.66 -14.27
C GLN A 148 1.47 -29.03 -12.78
N VAL A 149 0.92 -28.18 -11.89
CA VAL A 149 0.82 -28.48 -10.46
C VAL A 149 -0.42 -29.32 -10.22
N GLU A 150 -0.25 -30.63 -10.03
CA GLU A 150 -1.37 -31.53 -9.73
C GLU A 150 -1.78 -31.40 -8.26
N LEU A 151 -3.09 -31.32 -8.03
CA LEU A 151 -3.70 -31.18 -6.72
C LEU A 151 -4.66 -32.33 -6.45
N LYS A 152 -4.54 -32.90 -5.25
CA LYS A 152 -5.51 -33.85 -4.71
C LYS A 152 -5.96 -33.38 -3.33
N VAL A 153 -7.26 -33.20 -3.12
CA VAL A 153 -7.81 -32.77 -1.83
C VAL A 153 -8.89 -33.76 -1.39
N LEU A 154 -8.68 -34.40 -0.25
CA LEU A 154 -9.62 -35.31 0.38
C LEU A 154 -10.32 -34.58 1.53
N THR A 155 -11.66 -34.52 1.50
CA THR A 155 -12.48 -33.83 2.50
C THR A 155 -13.43 -34.81 3.18
N SER A 156 -13.69 -34.61 4.48
CA SER A 156 -14.68 -35.40 5.22
C SER A 156 -16.14 -34.98 4.96
N PHE A 157 -16.34 -33.82 4.34
CA PHE A 157 -17.63 -33.23 3.96
C PHE A 157 -17.75 -33.15 2.44
N ASP A 158 -18.98 -32.91 1.96
CA ASP A 158 -19.28 -32.69 0.54
C ASP A 158 -18.79 -31.31 0.06
N PRO A 159 -17.84 -31.25 -0.90
CA PRO A 159 -17.31 -30.01 -1.41
C PRO A 159 -18.14 -29.39 -2.55
N GLU A 160 -19.12 -30.10 -3.13
CA GLU A 160 -19.92 -29.60 -4.26
C GLU A 160 -20.60 -28.24 -4.00
N PRO A 161 -21.17 -27.95 -2.81
CA PRO A 161 -21.78 -26.65 -2.52
C PRO A 161 -20.82 -25.45 -2.65
N PHE A 162 -19.51 -25.70 -2.57
CA PHE A 162 -18.45 -24.69 -2.69
C PHE A 162 -17.87 -24.61 -4.11
N CYS A 163 -18.13 -25.62 -4.94
CA CYS A 163 -17.68 -25.70 -6.32
C CYS A 163 -18.63 -24.93 -7.26
N ARG A 164 -18.10 -24.05 -8.11
CA ARG A 164 -18.88 -23.15 -8.98
C ARG A 164 -18.66 -23.39 -10.47
N PHE A 165 -17.55 -24.03 -10.82
CA PHE A 165 -17.23 -24.45 -12.18
C PHE A 165 -16.89 -25.94 -12.17
N PRO A 166 -17.04 -26.66 -13.30
CA PRO A 166 -16.76 -28.09 -13.36
C PRO A 166 -15.35 -28.41 -12.84
N CYS A 167 -15.27 -29.33 -11.89
CA CYS A 167 -14.06 -29.87 -11.29
C CYS A 167 -14.27 -31.37 -11.07
N ASP A 168 -13.21 -32.17 -11.13
CA ASP A 168 -13.32 -33.60 -10.84
C ASP A 168 -13.50 -33.80 -9.32
N ILE A 169 -14.70 -34.20 -8.92
CA ILE A 169 -15.11 -34.46 -7.55
C ILE A 169 -15.76 -35.83 -7.53
N SER A 170 -15.25 -36.74 -6.69
CA SER A 170 -15.80 -38.08 -6.54
C SER A 170 -15.93 -38.46 -5.08
N ALA A 171 -17.05 -39.10 -4.71
CA ALA A 171 -17.17 -39.74 -3.41
C ALA A 171 -16.31 -41.01 -3.38
N VAL A 172 -15.50 -41.17 -2.33
CA VAL A 172 -14.53 -42.26 -2.22
C VAL A 172 -14.64 -42.99 -0.89
N SER A 173 -14.23 -44.27 -0.85
CA SER A 173 -14.00 -44.96 0.42
C SER A 173 -12.79 -44.36 1.14
N ILE A 174 -12.75 -44.45 2.47
CA ILE A 174 -11.56 -44.12 3.28
C ILE A 174 -10.39 -45.03 2.90
N ASP A 175 -10.69 -46.27 2.50
CA ASP A 175 -9.72 -47.24 1.98
C ASP A 175 -9.28 -46.94 0.54
N ASN A 176 -9.79 -45.86 -0.07
CA ASN A 176 -9.35 -45.49 -1.42
C ASN A 176 -7.91 -44.99 -1.36
N ASN A 177 -7.03 -45.83 -1.90
CA ASN A 177 -5.61 -45.62 -1.99
C ASN A 177 -5.20 -44.43 -2.90
N GLY A 178 -6.10 -43.85 -3.70
CA GLY A 178 -5.72 -42.89 -4.74
C GLY A 178 -5.08 -41.55 -4.30
N LEU A 179 -5.29 -41.07 -3.07
CA LEU A 179 -4.51 -39.94 -2.51
C LEU A 179 -3.30 -40.44 -1.72
N ILE A 180 -3.47 -41.52 -0.96
CA ILE A 180 -2.43 -42.05 -0.08
C ILE A 180 -1.26 -42.56 -0.92
N ASP A 181 -1.50 -43.39 -1.93
CA ASP A 181 -0.46 -43.91 -2.84
C ASP A 181 0.26 -42.80 -3.62
N ASP A 182 -0.41 -41.67 -3.82
CA ASP A 182 0.13 -40.51 -4.53
C ASP A 182 1.12 -39.68 -3.71
N ILE A 183 1.21 -39.94 -2.41
CA ILE A 183 2.16 -39.29 -1.51
C ILE A 183 3.59 -39.74 -1.81
N ALA A 184 3.77 -40.99 -2.25
CA ALA A 184 5.07 -41.56 -2.61
C ALA A 184 6.12 -41.37 -1.48
N SER A 185 5.69 -41.57 -0.24
CA SER A 185 6.55 -41.56 0.96
C SER A 185 6.02 -42.58 1.96
N PRO A 186 6.69 -43.74 2.15
CA PRO A 186 6.19 -44.83 2.97
C PRO A 186 5.85 -44.41 4.40
N VAL A 187 6.66 -43.52 4.98
CA VAL A 187 6.47 -43.03 6.34
C VAL A 187 5.21 -42.16 6.43
N LEU A 188 5.00 -41.25 5.46
CA LEU A 188 3.81 -40.38 5.44
C LEU A 188 2.54 -41.15 5.06
N GLU A 189 2.64 -42.15 4.20
CA GLU A 189 1.54 -43.08 3.87
C GLU A 189 1.11 -43.87 5.10
N LYS A 190 2.08 -44.44 5.82
CA LYS A 190 1.86 -45.12 7.10
C LYS A 190 1.21 -44.18 8.12
N PHE A 191 1.69 -42.95 8.21
CA PHE A 191 1.12 -41.92 9.09
C PHE A 191 -0.34 -41.61 8.73
N LEU A 192 -0.66 -41.33 7.47
CA LEU A 192 -2.04 -41.05 7.06
C LEU A 192 -2.98 -42.21 7.34
N ARG A 193 -2.53 -43.45 7.10
CA ARG A 193 -3.30 -44.66 7.42
C ARG A 193 -3.53 -44.84 8.93
N GLN A 194 -2.62 -44.37 9.77
CA GLN A 194 -2.77 -44.44 11.23
C GLN A 194 -3.65 -43.33 11.81
N ILE A 195 -3.65 -42.13 11.21
CA ILE A 195 -4.47 -41.02 11.71
C ILE A 195 -5.90 -41.06 11.18
N LEU A 196 -6.19 -41.71 10.05
CA LEU A 196 -7.55 -41.88 9.55
C LEU A 196 -8.14 -43.16 10.12
N THR A 197 -9.19 -43.04 10.93
CA THR A 197 -9.88 -44.19 11.51
C THR A 197 -10.73 -44.91 10.45
N PRO A 198 -11.06 -46.20 10.65
CA PRO A 198 -12.03 -46.90 9.81
C PRO A 198 -13.42 -46.25 9.76
N THR A 199 -13.76 -45.44 10.78
CA THR A 199 -15.02 -44.68 10.85
C THR A 199 -15.00 -43.38 10.03
N GLY A 200 -13.83 -43.00 9.47
CA GLY A 200 -13.66 -41.79 8.68
C GLY A 200 -13.40 -40.54 9.50
N GLU A 201 -12.99 -40.71 10.75
CA GLU A 201 -12.59 -39.63 11.65
C GLU A 201 -11.07 -39.52 11.66
N ILE A 202 -10.56 -38.36 12.06
CA ILE A 202 -9.13 -38.15 12.24
C ILE A 202 -8.73 -38.31 13.70
N ASN A 203 -7.60 -38.96 13.97
CA ASN A 203 -7.01 -39.03 15.29
C ASN A 203 -6.68 -37.60 15.80
N PRO A 204 -7.23 -37.15 16.94
CA PRO A 204 -6.96 -35.81 17.48
C PRO A 204 -5.47 -35.53 17.74
N ALA A 205 -4.68 -36.58 17.95
CA ALA A 205 -3.24 -36.55 18.16
C ALA A 205 -2.42 -36.44 16.86
N ALA A 206 -3.06 -36.38 15.68
CA ALA A 206 -2.37 -36.22 14.40
C ALA A 206 -1.41 -35.00 14.37
N GLY A 207 -1.71 -33.97 15.18
CA GLY A 207 -0.85 -32.81 15.36
C GLY A 207 0.49 -33.06 16.05
N LEU A 208 0.75 -34.26 16.57
CA LEU A 208 2.05 -34.65 17.08
C LEU A 208 3.13 -34.71 16.01
N ILE A 209 2.75 -34.82 14.73
CA ILE A 209 3.71 -34.71 13.63
C ILE A 209 4.49 -33.40 13.67
N ASN A 210 3.95 -32.33 14.27
CA ASN A 210 4.66 -31.05 14.43
C ASN A 210 5.97 -31.15 15.21
N LEU A 211 6.12 -32.14 16.09
CA LEU A 211 7.38 -32.40 16.80
C LEU A 211 8.49 -32.87 15.86
N PHE A 212 8.13 -33.36 14.67
CA PHE A 212 9.01 -33.94 13.65
C PHE A 212 9.08 -33.06 12.40
N LEU A 213 8.65 -31.79 12.51
CA LEU A 213 8.62 -30.82 11.43
C LEU A 213 9.41 -29.56 11.82
N PRO A 214 10.75 -29.65 11.89
CA PRO A 214 11.58 -28.52 12.31
C PRO A 214 11.49 -27.36 11.30
N TYR A 215 11.68 -26.14 11.79
CA TYR A 215 11.99 -24.98 10.92
C TYR A 215 13.48 -24.92 10.56
N ASP A 216 14.33 -25.51 11.40
CA ASP A 216 15.77 -25.58 11.24
C ASP A 216 16.22 -27.01 11.51
N HIS A 217 16.96 -27.60 10.56
CA HIS A 217 17.30 -29.02 10.59
C HIS A 217 18.70 -29.20 11.16
N SER A 218 18.82 -30.13 12.09
CA SER A 218 20.06 -30.54 12.73
C SER A 218 20.23 -32.05 12.63
N GLU A 219 21.40 -32.58 13.03
CA GLU A 219 21.62 -34.03 13.13
C GLU A 219 20.58 -34.74 14.02
N ASP A 220 20.00 -34.03 14.99
CA ASP A 220 18.93 -34.56 15.85
C ASP A 220 17.60 -34.77 15.10
N SER A 221 17.40 -34.05 13.99
CA SER A 221 16.20 -34.17 13.14
C SER A 221 16.12 -35.53 12.44
N GLU A 222 17.25 -36.12 12.07
CA GLU A 222 17.29 -37.45 11.45
C GLU A 222 16.87 -38.53 12.46
N LYS A 223 17.43 -38.46 13.67
CA LYS A 223 17.06 -39.36 14.77
C LYS A 223 15.58 -39.24 15.15
N LEU A 224 15.04 -38.01 15.11
CA LEU A 224 13.62 -37.77 15.32
C LEU A 224 12.75 -38.44 14.25
N LEU A 225 13.14 -38.39 12.98
CA LEU A 225 12.41 -39.04 11.89
C LEU A 225 12.48 -40.57 11.95
N GLU A 226 13.66 -41.13 12.27
CA GLU A 226 13.81 -42.56 12.51
C GLU A 226 12.92 -43.03 13.67
N LEU A 227 12.90 -42.27 14.77
CA LEU A 227 12.04 -42.54 15.92
C LEU A 227 10.55 -42.44 15.55
N PHE A 228 10.19 -41.45 14.73
CA PHE A 228 8.81 -41.28 14.24
C PHE A 228 8.34 -42.48 13.42
N ASP A 229 9.15 -42.97 12.49
CA ASP A 229 8.78 -44.15 11.70
C ASP A 229 8.73 -45.42 12.57
N ALA A 230 9.75 -45.63 13.41
CA ALA A 230 9.85 -46.84 14.22
C ALA A 230 8.74 -46.96 15.27
N ARG A 231 8.34 -45.85 15.92
CA ARG A 231 7.42 -45.84 17.09
C ARG A 231 6.15 -45.02 16.86
N MET A 232 5.72 -44.85 15.61
CA MET A 232 4.56 -44.04 15.23
C MET A 232 3.28 -44.31 16.04
N PRO A 233 2.85 -45.57 16.27
CA PRO A 233 1.65 -45.84 17.06
C PRO A 233 1.78 -45.35 18.51
N GLU A 234 2.94 -45.60 19.13
CA GLU A 234 3.23 -45.19 20.51
C GLU A 234 3.26 -43.65 20.64
N ILE A 235 3.78 -42.96 19.62
CA ILE A 235 3.76 -41.50 19.56
C ILE A 235 2.33 -40.99 19.52
N LEU A 236 1.49 -41.50 18.61
CA LEU A 236 0.10 -41.07 18.46
C LEU A 236 -0.77 -41.38 19.69
N GLU A 237 -0.41 -42.38 20.48
CA GLU A 237 -1.09 -42.74 21.73
C GLU A 237 -0.55 -41.98 22.97
N SER A 238 0.61 -41.31 22.85
CA SER A 238 1.25 -40.64 23.98
C SER A 238 0.51 -39.39 24.44
N LYS A 239 -0.11 -39.49 25.62
CA LYS A 239 -0.73 -38.35 26.32
C LYS A 239 0.27 -37.27 26.67
N LEU A 240 1.48 -37.67 27.09
CA LEU A 240 2.54 -36.75 27.49
C LEU A 240 3.04 -35.94 26.29
N LEU A 241 3.35 -36.58 25.16
CA LEU A 241 3.76 -35.84 23.97
C LEU A 241 2.65 -34.91 23.48
N ASN A 242 1.38 -35.32 23.59
CA ASN A 242 0.25 -34.47 23.20
C ASN A 242 0.11 -33.25 24.12
N LEU A 243 0.39 -33.41 25.42
CA LEU A 243 0.49 -32.32 26.38
C LEU A 243 1.61 -31.35 25.98
N LEU A 244 2.83 -31.85 25.78
CA LEU A 244 4.01 -31.04 25.43
C LEU A 244 3.82 -30.29 24.10
N ASN A 245 3.21 -30.92 23.11
CA ASN A 245 2.84 -30.29 21.85
C ASN A 245 1.79 -29.16 22.04
N GLY A 246 0.95 -29.24 23.06
CA GLY A 246 0.04 -28.16 23.46
C GLY A 246 0.74 -26.93 24.04
N PHE A 247 1.97 -27.09 24.53
CA PHE A 247 2.87 -26.04 25.00
C PHE A 247 3.90 -25.61 23.96
N GLU A 248 3.81 -26.12 22.72
CA GLU A 248 4.70 -25.79 21.59
C GLU A 248 6.19 -25.99 21.88
N GLN A 249 6.51 -26.95 22.77
CA GLN A 249 7.88 -27.25 23.18
C GLN A 249 8.64 -27.98 22.08
N LYS A 250 9.90 -27.56 21.84
CA LYS A 250 10.83 -28.28 20.97
C LYS A 250 11.52 -29.37 21.78
N LEU A 251 11.38 -30.61 21.35
CA LEU A 251 11.97 -31.78 22.01
C LEU A 251 13.11 -32.34 21.17
N SER A 252 14.19 -32.74 21.82
CA SER A 252 15.23 -33.53 21.16
C SER A 252 14.80 -34.97 20.92
N SER A 253 15.50 -35.71 20.06
CA SER A 253 15.21 -37.13 19.82
C SER A 253 15.27 -37.95 21.11
N GLN A 254 16.23 -37.64 21.98
CA GLN A 254 16.39 -38.28 23.29
C GLN A 254 15.24 -37.94 24.23
N GLN A 255 14.76 -36.69 24.23
CA GLN A 255 13.62 -36.27 25.05
C GLN A 255 12.32 -36.94 24.60
N VAL A 256 12.09 -37.04 23.28
CA VAL A 256 10.93 -37.78 22.75
C VAL A 256 11.00 -39.24 23.17
N GLN A 257 12.17 -39.88 23.05
CA GLN A 257 12.34 -41.27 23.46
C GLN A 257 12.07 -41.47 24.97
N LYS A 258 12.58 -40.58 25.82
CA LYS A 258 12.32 -40.57 27.26
C LYS A 258 10.85 -40.30 27.58
N CYS A 259 10.17 -39.43 26.83
CA CYS A 259 8.74 -39.17 26.98
C CYS A 259 7.84 -40.32 26.47
N LEU A 260 8.40 -41.29 25.74
CA LEU A 260 7.74 -42.53 25.34
C LEU A 260 8.09 -43.71 26.25
N ASP A 261 9.02 -43.54 27.17
CA ASP A 261 9.43 -44.56 28.12
C ASP A 261 8.86 -44.21 29.50
N SER A 262 7.82 -44.95 29.92
CA SER A 262 7.18 -44.73 31.23
C SER A 262 8.11 -44.98 32.41
N SER A 263 9.26 -45.65 32.20
CA SER A 263 10.29 -45.86 33.22
C SER A 263 11.31 -44.71 33.29
N SER A 264 11.27 -43.76 32.36
CA SER A 264 12.14 -42.60 32.38
C SER A 264 11.78 -41.63 33.51
N ASP A 265 12.81 -41.09 34.17
CA ASP A 265 12.65 -40.01 35.15
C ASP A 265 11.95 -38.78 34.54
N LEU A 266 12.28 -38.45 33.28
CA LEU A 266 11.66 -37.31 32.59
C LEU A 266 10.16 -37.54 32.39
N TYR A 267 9.76 -38.76 32.00
CA TYR A 267 8.34 -39.13 31.85
C TYR A 267 7.60 -38.98 33.17
N THR A 268 8.15 -39.55 34.25
CA THR A 268 7.54 -39.55 35.58
C THR A 268 7.32 -38.12 36.07
N ARG A 269 8.32 -37.25 35.91
CA ARG A 269 8.28 -35.85 36.35
C ARG A 269 7.31 -35.01 35.55
N LEU A 270 7.36 -35.08 34.21
CA LEU A 270 6.47 -34.29 33.36
C LEU A 270 5.01 -34.76 33.49
N SER A 271 4.77 -36.06 33.70
CA SER A 271 3.42 -36.60 33.88
C SER A 271 2.79 -36.23 35.24
N ALA A 272 3.61 -35.85 36.22
CA ALA A 272 3.15 -35.43 37.55
C ALA A 272 2.78 -33.94 37.63
N LEU A 273 3.02 -33.16 36.57
CA LEU A 273 2.74 -31.72 36.57
C LEU A 273 1.24 -31.41 36.55
N GLU A 274 0.79 -30.55 37.48
CA GLU A 274 -0.57 -30.04 37.49
C GLU A 274 -0.73 -28.87 36.49
N VAL A 275 -1.51 -29.09 35.43
CA VAL A 275 -1.66 -28.14 34.30
C VAL A 275 -2.60 -26.95 34.62
N GLY A 276 -2.96 -26.75 35.89
CA GLY A 276 -3.96 -25.74 36.30
C GLY A 276 -3.59 -24.30 35.95
N ASN A 277 -2.30 -23.93 36.07
CA ASN A 277 -1.78 -22.64 35.64
C ASN A 277 -0.85 -22.82 34.44
N ARG A 278 -1.33 -22.44 33.25
CA ARG A 278 -0.59 -22.63 31.99
C ARG A 278 0.79 -21.96 32.01
N ILE A 279 0.94 -20.79 32.63
CA ILE A 279 2.23 -20.08 32.68
C ILE A 279 3.22 -20.85 33.56
N LEU A 280 2.78 -21.23 34.77
CA LEU A 280 3.62 -21.99 35.70
C LEU A 280 4.01 -23.36 35.11
N ALA A 281 3.05 -24.06 34.50
CA ALA A 281 3.28 -25.33 33.85
C ALA A 281 4.28 -25.20 32.68
N THR A 282 4.20 -24.14 31.87
CA THR A 282 5.17 -23.87 30.79
C THR A 282 6.58 -23.73 31.36
N HIS A 283 6.76 -22.89 32.38
CA HIS A 283 8.07 -22.68 33.00
C HIS A 283 8.63 -23.96 33.62
N GLN A 284 7.79 -24.77 34.28
CA GLN A 284 8.21 -26.04 34.87
C GLN A 284 8.62 -27.06 33.80
N ILE A 285 7.88 -27.14 32.68
CA ILE A 285 8.24 -28.00 31.54
C ILE A 285 9.58 -27.56 30.96
N GLU A 286 9.77 -26.26 30.70
CA GLU A 286 11.02 -25.72 30.16
C GLU A 286 12.23 -26.01 31.07
N LEU A 287 12.06 -25.83 32.39
CA LEU A 287 13.08 -26.16 33.38
C LEU A 287 13.46 -27.66 33.35
N LEU A 288 12.46 -28.55 33.35
CA LEU A 288 12.70 -30.00 33.33
C LEU A 288 13.37 -30.46 32.03
N LEU A 289 12.96 -29.90 30.88
CA LEU A 289 13.59 -30.16 29.60
C LEU A 289 15.03 -29.61 29.56
N ALA A 290 15.27 -28.43 30.13
CA ALA A 290 16.62 -27.86 30.22
C ALA A 290 17.53 -28.69 31.13
N PHE A 291 17.05 -29.13 32.30
CA PHE A 291 17.82 -29.98 33.21
C PHE A 291 18.19 -31.32 32.60
N GLU A 292 17.28 -31.91 31.83
CA GLU A 292 17.58 -33.14 31.09
C GLU A 292 18.63 -32.89 30.01
N ARG A 293 18.51 -31.80 29.26
CA ARG A 293 19.50 -31.39 28.24
C ARG A 293 20.88 -31.11 28.84
N TYR A 294 20.95 -30.54 30.04
CA TYR A 294 22.20 -30.33 30.78
C TYR A 294 22.74 -31.63 31.41
N GLY A 295 22.01 -32.75 31.33
CA GLY A 295 22.42 -34.03 31.88
C GLY A 295 22.41 -34.10 33.41
N LEU A 296 21.58 -33.29 34.09
CA LEU A 296 21.52 -33.27 35.55
C LEU A 296 20.89 -34.58 36.09
N SER A 297 21.50 -35.17 37.13
CA SER A 297 20.94 -36.35 37.81
C SER A 297 19.59 -36.03 38.47
N ALA A 298 18.73 -37.02 38.64
CA ALA A 298 17.44 -36.85 39.31
C ALA A 298 17.57 -36.22 40.71
N GLU A 299 18.55 -36.68 41.50
CA GLU A 299 18.89 -36.09 42.80
C GLU A 299 19.25 -34.61 42.69
N ARG A 300 20.06 -34.23 41.68
CA ARG A 300 20.44 -32.83 41.45
C ARG A 300 19.23 -31.98 41.08
N GLN A 301 18.35 -32.51 40.22
CA GLN A 301 17.11 -31.83 39.83
C GLN A 301 16.20 -31.61 41.04
N ASP A 302 16.03 -32.61 41.89
CA ASP A 302 15.21 -32.50 43.11
C ASP A 302 15.76 -31.45 44.08
N LEU A 303 17.09 -31.40 44.24
CA LEU A 303 17.75 -30.39 45.05
C LEU A 303 17.52 -28.98 44.50
N ILE A 304 17.57 -28.78 43.19
CA ILE A 304 17.31 -27.48 42.57
C ILE A 304 15.81 -27.12 42.67
N LEU A 305 14.92 -28.07 42.37
CA LEU A 305 13.47 -27.87 42.40
C LEU A 305 12.93 -27.60 43.81
N ALA A 306 13.58 -28.14 44.85
CA ALA A 306 13.26 -27.85 46.24
C ALA A 306 13.57 -26.40 46.63
N ASP A 307 14.49 -25.73 45.92
CA ASP A 307 14.79 -24.33 46.11
C ASP A 307 13.89 -23.44 45.27
N GLN A 308 12.71 -23.13 45.82
CA GLN A 308 11.69 -22.31 45.15
C GLN A 308 12.24 -20.96 44.67
N PHE A 309 13.18 -20.36 45.42
CA PHE A 309 13.78 -19.08 45.05
C PHE A 309 14.68 -19.22 43.82
N LEU A 310 15.54 -20.24 43.80
CA LEU A 310 16.40 -20.53 42.65
C LEU A 310 15.54 -20.85 41.42
N VAL A 311 14.51 -21.67 41.56
CA VAL A 311 13.57 -22.02 40.47
C VAL A 311 12.90 -20.78 39.88
N GLU A 312 12.43 -19.85 40.73
CA GLU A 312 11.78 -18.61 40.28
C GLU A 312 12.73 -17.72 39.45
N LYS A 313 14.02 -17.74 39.77
CA LYS A 313 15.00 -16.99 38.99
C LYS A 313 15.43 -17.72 37.72
N LEU A 314 15.58 -19.04 37.77
CA LEU A 314 16.05 -19.84 36.64
C LEU A 314 15.09 -19.81 35.44
N TYR A 315 13.77 -19.80 35.65
CA TYR A 315 12.84 -19.76 34.51
C TYR A 315 13.00 -18.49 33.65
N ARG A 316 13.47 -17.37 34.24
CA ARG A 316 13.73 -16.12 33.50
C ARG A 316 15.04 -16.18 32.70
N LEU A 317 15.99 -16.97 33.17
CA LEU A 317 17.35 -17.02 32.62
C LEU A 317 17.51 -18.08 31.53
N ILE A 318 16.76 -19.19 31.59
CA ILE A 318 16.87 -20.32 30.65
C ILE A 318 16.47 -19.98 29.20
N PRO A 319 15.42 -19.18 28.93
CA PRO A 319 15.11 -18.74 27.56
C PRO A 319 16.14 -17.76 26.96
N GLY A 320 17.21 -17.41 27.69
CA GLY A 320 18.14 -16.34 27.37
C GLY A 320 19.55 -16.79 26.96
N LYS A 321 20.49 -15.84 26.92
CA LYS A 321 21.88 -16.01 26.45
C LYS A 321 22.79 -16.77 27.43
N HIS A 322 22.24 -17.34 28.50
CA HIS A 322 23.00 -17.91 29.61
C HIS A 322 23.02 -19.45 29.59
N ASP A 323 22.51 -20.09 28.54
CA ASP A 323 22.33 -21.56 28.47
C ASP A 323 23.61 -22.35 28.80
N GLU A 324 24.73 -21.98 28.17
CA GLU A 324 26.04 -22.61 28.42
C GLU A 324 26.53 -22.43 29.86
N LEU A 325 26.33 -21.23 30.43
CA LEU A 325 26.72 -20.91 31.80
C LEU A 325 25.87 -21.70 32.81
N LEU A 326 24.55 -21.77 32.59
CA LEU A 326 23.63 -22.48 33.45
C LEU A 326 23.89 -23.98 33.44
N SER A 327 24.23 -24.56 32.27
CA SER A 327 24.61 -25.97 32.18
C SER A 327 25.81 -26.30 33.08
N GLU A 328 26.85 -25.46 33.08
CA GLU A 328 28.04 -25.67 33.91
C GLU A 328 27.73 -25.46 35.42
N TYR A 329 26.98 -24.41 35.75
CA TYR A 329 26.78 -24.00 37.14
C TYR A 329 25.75 -24.87 37.86
N LEU A 330 24.73 -25.38 37.17
CA LEU A 330 23.71 -26.25 37.76
C LEU A 330 24.20 -27.69 37.95
N ALA A 331 25.17 -28.13 37.12
CA ALA A 331 25.79 -29.44 37.23
C ALA A 331 26.65 -29.61 38.49
N ASP A 332 27.28 -28.53 38.97
CA ASP A 332 28.16 -28.55 40.14
C ASP A 332 27.45 -28.00 41.38
N ALA A 333 27.53 -28.74 42.49
CA ALA A 333 26.87 -28.37 43.75
C ALA A 333 27.33 -27.01 44.30
N GLN A 334 28.63 -26.75 44.27
CA GLN A 334 29.24 -25.52 44.78
C GLN A 334 28.99 -24.34 43.83
N LYS A 335 29.10 -24.55 42.53
CA LYS A 335 28.78 -23.50 41.55
C LYS A 335 27.31 -23.11 41.59
N THR A 336 26.41 -24.04 41.87
CA THR A 336 24.99 -23.70 42.09
C THR A 336 24.79 -22.87 43.36
N LEU A 337 25.54 -23.13 44.44
CA LEU A 337 25.49 -22.26 45.63
C LEU A 337 25.97 -20.84 45.30
N SER A 338 27.02 -20.73 44.49
CA SER A 338 27.49 -19.44 43.97
C SER A 338 26.44 -18.76 43.10
N LEU A 339 25.84 -19.49 42.15
CA LEU A 339 24.75 -19.00 41.32
C LEU A 339 23.58 -18.51 42.18
N ARG A 340 23.15 -19.33 43.14
CA ARG A 340 22.08 -19.02 44.10
C ARG A 340 22.40 -17.75 44.90
N PHE A 341 23.64 -17.60 45.35
CA PHE A 341 24.09 -16.42 46.07
C PHE A 341 24.03 -15.18 45.18
N ILE A 342 24.58 -15.23 43.96
CA ILE A 342 24.58 -14.10 43.02
C ILE A 342 23.15 -13.67 42.65
N ILE A 343 22.24 -14.62 42.41
CA ILE A 343 20.84 -14.34 42.03
C ILE A 343 19.96 -13.85 43.17
N GLN A 344 20.44 -13.89 44.43
CA GLN A 344 19.78 -13.21 45.56
C GLN A 344 19.76 -11.69 45.40
N ASN A 345 20.60 -11.16 44.51
CA ASN A 345 20.71 -9.74 44.23
C ASN A 345 19.72 -9.26 43.15
N ASN A 346 19.26 -8.02 43.27
CA ASN A 346 18.55 -7.31 42.22
C ASN A 346 19.39 -7.07 40.95
N TYR A 347 20.72 -7.02 41.03
CA TYR A 347 21.65 -6.80 39.90
C TYR A 347 22.20 -8.09 39.26
N HIS A 348 21.56 -9.24 39.50
CA HIS A 348 22.07 -10.55 39.12
C HIS A 348 22.34 -10.74 37.62
N GLU A 349 21.51 -10.21 36.71
CA GLU A 349 21.74 -10.34 35.27
C GLU A 349 23.08 -9.74 34.84
N THR A 350 23.40 -8.52 35.30
CA THR A 350 24.67 -7.83 35.02
C THR A 350 25.86 -8.56 35.62
N LEU A 351 25.72 -9.11 36.83
CA LEU A 351 26.78 -9.89 37.48
C LEU A 351 27.03 -11.22 36.74
N LEU A 352 25.97 -11.87 36.23
CA LEU A 352 26.06 -13.13 35.50
C LEU A 352 26.76 -12.99 34.13
N GLU A 353 26.65 -11.85 33.46
CA GLU A 353 27.39 -11.59 32.22
C GLU A 353 28.91 -11.58 32.44
N GLN A 354 29.37 -11.01 33.56
CA GLN A 354 30.79 -10.85 33.87
C GLN A 354 31.45 -12.15 34.33
N ILE A 355 30.66 -13.06 34.89
CA ILE A 355 31.12 -14.39 35.29
C ILE A 355 31.69 -15.19 34.12
N LYS A 356 31.16 -15.00 32.89
CA LYS A 356 31.65 -15.71 31.69
C LYS A 356 33.14 -15.47 31.40
N GLY A 357 33.75 -14.40 31.94
CA GLY A 357 35.16 -14.06 31.75
C GLY A 357 36.11 -14.45 32.88
N THR A 358 35.62 -14.83 34.06
CA THR A 358 36.44 -14.84 35.28
C THR A 358 36.57 -16.25 35.87
N LYS A 359 37.56 -17.01 35.39
CA LYS A 359 37.78 -18.41 35.77
C LYS A 359 38.45 -18.63 37.14
N ASP A 360 38.59 -17.63 38.01
CA ASP A 360 39.33 -17.80 39.29
C ASP A 360 38.56 -17.27 40.52
N CYS A 361 37.28 -16.91 40.40
CA CYS A 361 36.54 -16.26 41.50
C CYS A 361 35.68 -17.19 42.38
N TRP A 362 35.40 -18.45 41.97
CA TRP A 362 34.43 -19.31 42.69
C TRP A 362 34.89 -19.75 44.09
N LEU A 363 36.18 -20.06 44.29
CA LEU A 363 36.70 -20.40 45.63
C LEU A 363 36.49 -19.26 46.63
N LYS A 364 36.50 -18.02 46.14
CA LYS A 364 36.24 -16.84 46.97
C LYS A 364 34.75 -16.61 47.19
N PHE A 365 33.90 -16.96 46.24
CA PHE A 365 32.46 -17.00 46.48
C PHE A 365 32.12 -18.00 47.59
N GLU A 366 32.73 -19.19 47.61
CA GLU A 366 32.55 -20.15 48.72
C GLU A 366 32.88 -19.54 50.08
N HIS A 367 33.99 -18.81 50.15
CA HIS A 367 34.41 -18.12 51.38
C HIS A 367 33.43 -17.02 51.80
N ILE A 368 32.94 -16.20 50.86
CA ILE A 368 32.00 -15.11 51.14
C ILE A 368 30.61 -15.63 51.49
N ILE A 369 30.14 -16.73 50.87
CA ILE A 369 28.84 -17.36 51.13
C ILE A 369 28.73 -17.83 52.58
N ALA A 370 29.85 -18.21 53.21
CA ALA A 370 29.88 -18.67 54.60
C ALA A 370 29.66 -17.54 55.63
N TYR A 371 29.63 -16.28 55.21
CA TYR A 371 29.37 -15.15 56.11
C TYR A 371 27.87 -15.05 56.48
N ASP A 372 27.57 -14.35 57.59
CA ASP A 372 26.20 -14.22 58.13
C ASP A 372 25.35 -13.17 57.39
N TRP A 373 24.91 -13.51 56.18
CA TRP A 373 24.09 -12.63 55.31
C TRP A 373 22.61 -12.60 55.73
N GLN A 374 22.05 -11.39 55.87
CA GLN A 374 20.64 -11.12 56.13
C GLN A 374 19.96 -10.45 54.92
N PHE A 375 19.43 -11.25 53.99
CA PHE A 375 18.66 -10.71 52.87
C PHE A 375 17.22 -10.34 53.27
N PRO A 376 16.64 -9.24 52.74
CA PRO A 376 17.20 -8.30 51.75
C PRO A 376 18.06 -7.16 52.35
N LYS A 377 18.26 -7.12 53.68
CA LYS A 377 18.95 -6.00 54.36
C LYS A 377 20.40 -5.82 53.89
N ASP A 378 21.11 -6.91 53.63
CA ASP A 378 22.49 -6.86 53.15
C ASP A 378 22.62 -6.68 51.63
N ASN A 379 21.56 -6.34 50.90
CA ASN A 379 21.61 -6.30 49.43
C ASN A 379 22.69 -5.33 48.90
N PHE A 380 22.87 -4.15 49.49
CA PHE A 380 23.91 -3.21 49.09
C PHE A 380 25.32 -3.80 49.28
N ARG A 381 25.61 -4.29 50.48
CA ARG A 381 26.86 -4.95 50.85
C ARG A 381 27.15 -6.15 49.97
N HIS A 382 26.14 -6.98 49.74
CA HIS A 382 26.21 -8.16 48.88
C HIS A 382 26.56 -7.78 47.44
N THR A 383 25.89 -6.76 46.89
CA THR A 383 26.15 -6.26 45.54
C THR A 383 27.58 -5.78 45.39
N LEU A 384 28.04 -4.94 46.33
CA LEU A 384 29.37 -4.36 46.30
C LEU A 384 30.45 -5.45 46.41
N MET A 385 30.28 -6.41 47.33
CA MET A 385 31.21 -7.53 47.51
C MET A 385 31.28 -8.43 46.27
N CYS A 386 30.13 -8.79 45.70
CA CYS A 386 30.06 -9.60 44.48
C CYS A 386 30.72 -8.88 43.30
N ARG A 387 30.44 -7.59 43.10
CA ARG A 387 31.07 -6.80 42.03
C ARG A 387 32.58 -6.69 42.24
N LEU A 388 33.02 -6.36 43.44
CA LEU A 388 34.43 -6.19 43.75
C LEU A 388 35.21 -7.49 43.50
N LEU A 389 34.65 -8.63 43.89
CA LEU A 389 35.25 -9.94 43.63
C LEU A 389 35.29 -10.28 42.13
N LEU A 390 34.26 -9.95 41.37
CA LEU A 390 34.22 -10.17 39.93
C LEU A 390 35.19 -9.26 39.16
N THR A 391 35.34 -8.00 39.59
CA THR A 391 36.27 -7.03 38.99
C THR A 391 37.73 -7.30 39.39
N HIS A 392 37.97 -7.75 40.63
CA HIS A 392 39.31 -7.99 41.17
C HIS A 392 39.40 -9.38 41.84
N SER A 393 39.42 -10.43 41.01
CA SER A 393 39.40 -11.83 41.45
C SER A 393 40.57 -12.24 42.35
N THR A 394 41.66 -11.46 42.43
CA THR A 394 42.85 -11.74 43.26
C THR A 394 42.77 -11.19 44.69
N ILE A 395 41.68 -10.50 45.10
CA ILE A 395 41.53 -9.94 46.46
C ILE A 395 41.67 -11.01 47.56
N SER A 396 42.42 -10.74 48.62
CA SER A 396 42.66 -11.70 49.70
C SER A 396 41.45 -11.88 50.62
N GLU A 397 41.32 -13.08 51.20
CA GLU A 397 40.26 -13.42 52.16
C GLU A 397 40.24 -12.47 53.39
N PRO A 398 41.38 -12.08 54.00
CA PRO A 398 41.39 -11.12 55.10
C PRO A 398 40.79 -9.76 54.72
N THR A 399 41.06 -9.27 53.51
CA THR A 399 40.47 -8.01 53.05
C THR A 399 38.98 -8.15 52.81
N LEU A 400 38.52 -9.26 52.22
CA LEU A 400 37.08 -9.54 52.05
C LEU A 400 36.36 -9.56 53.40
N LEU A 401 36.94 -10.17 54.43
CA LEU A 401 36.38 -10.18 55.78
C LEU A 401 36.36 -8.77 56.39
N GLN A 402 37.44 -8.00 56.25
CA GLN A 402 37.51 -6.63 56.77
C GLN A 402 36.48 -5.70 56.10
N LEU A 403 36.30 -5.83 54.78
CA LEU A 403 35.28 -5.11 54.03
C LEU A 403 33.88 -5.55 54.44
N TYR A 404 33.68 -6.87 54.60
CA TYR A 404 32.45 -7.42 55.14
C TYR A 404 32.15 -6.75 56.49
N GLU A 405 33.01 -6.87 57.49
CA GLU A 405 32.79 -6.30 58.84
C GLU A 405 32.51 -4.79 58.82
N THR A 406 33.25 -4.03 58.00
CA THR A 406 33.07 -2.57 57.90
C THR A 406 31.73 -2.20 57.28
N LEU A 407 31.32 -2.92 56.23
CA LEU A 407 29.98 -2.82 55.66
C LEU A 407 28.92 -3.53 56.54
N GLY A 408 29.28 -4.09 57.69
CA GLY A 408 28.34 -4.56 58.70
C GLY A 408 27.90 -3.46 59.67
N ASP A 409 28.63 -2.35 59.75
CA ASP A 409 28.24 -1.21 60.58
C ASP A 409 27.07 -0.47 59.92
N SER A 410 25.91 -0.54 60.57
CA SER A 410 24.67 0.12 60.13
C SER A 410 24.85 1.60 59.82
N LYS A 411 25.71 2.34 60.53
CA LYS A 411 25.93 3.77 60.29
C LYS A 411 26.70 4.00 58.99
N ILE A 412 27.70 3.15 58.72
CA ILE A 412 28.53 3.24 57.52
C ILE A 412 27.70 2.88 56.29
N VAL A 413 26.98 1.76 56.33
CA VAL A 413 26.13 1.34 55.21
C VAL A 413 25.02 2.33 54.94
N GLN A 414 24.33 2.85 55.96
CA GLN A 414 23.24 3.80 55.74
C GLN A 414 23.69 5.07 55.01
N VAL A 415 24.90 5.56 55.29
CA VAL A 415 25.47 6.72 54.59
C VAL A 415 25.86 6.35 53.16
N LEU A 416 26.57 5.23 52.99
CA LEU A 416 27.07 4.83 51.67
C LEU A 416 25.94 4.41 50.73
N GLU A 417 24.96 3.62 51.20
CA GLU A 417 23.80 3.16 50.43
C GLU A 417 22.89 4.33 49.99
N ARG A 418 22.84 5.41 50.79
CA ARG A 418 22.11 6.63 50.39
C ARG A 418 22.75 7.33 49.20
N VAL A 419 24.07 7.24 49.06
CA VAL A 419 24.85 8.10 48.16
C VAL A 419 25.34 7.33 46.94
N PHE A 420 25.80 6.10 47.11
CA PHE A 420 26.48 5.33 46.08
C PHE A 420 25.58 4.26 45.45
N ASP A 421 25.79 4.03 44.16
CA ASP A 421 25.45 2.74 43.55
C ASP A 421 26.56 1.73 43.93
N PRO A 422 26.21 0.53 44.41
CA PRO A 422 27.20 -0.44 44.90
C PRO A 422 28.12 -0.96 43.80
N LEU A 423 27.69 -0.98 42.53
CA LEU A 423 28.55 -1.40 41.42
C LEU A 423 29.61 -0.34 41.11
N ILE A 424 29.20 0.93 41.06
CA ILE A 424 30.12 2.07 40.80
C ILE A 424 31.14 2.20 41.94
N LEU A 425 30.68 2.08 43.19
CA LEU A 425 31.57 2.17 44.34
C LEU A 425 32.59 1.02 44.37
N ALA A 426 32.19 -0.20 44.01
CA ALA A 426 33.10 -1.33 43.88
C ALA A 426 34.19 -1.06 42.83
N ASP A 427 33.82 -0.55 41.65
CA ASP A 427 34.77 -0.24 40.58
C ASP A 427 35.74 0.88 41.01
N TYR A 428 35.24 1.92 41.69
CA TYR A 428 36.09 2.97 42.24
C TYR A 428 37.07 2.46 43.29
N LEU A 429 36.67 1.50 44.14
CA LEU A 429 37.60 0.90 45.11
C LEU A 429 38.76 0.21 44.42
N VAL A 430 38.51 -0.46 43.30
CA VAL A 430 39.54 -1.15 42.51
C VAL A 430 40.42 -0.17 41.71
N GLN A 431 39.91 1.01 41.36
CA GLN A 431 40.63 2.00 40.56
C GLN A 431 41.76 2.69 41.36
N ASP A 432 43.00 2.48 40.91
CA ASP A 432 44.24 3.14 41.38
C ASP A 432 44.56 3.01 42.88
N LYS A 433 43.87 2.12 43.60
CA LYS A 433 44.09 1.86 45.04
C LYS A 433 44.67 0.48 45.27
N LYS A 434 45.50 0.37 46.31
CA LYS A 434 45.99 -0.93 46.78
C LYS A 434 44.94 -1.60 47.65
N GLU A 435 44.92 -2.93 47.66
CA GLU A 435 43.95 -3.73 48.42
C GLU A 435 43.82 -3.32 49.90
N ASN A 436 44.95 -3.03 50.56
CA ASN A 436 44.98 -2.60 51.96
C ASN A 436 44.37 -1.20 52.22
N GLN A 437 44.04 -0.44 51.17
CA GLN A 437 43.46 0.90 51.26
C GLN A 437 41.93 0.89 51.06
N TYR A 438 41.33 -0.22 50.64
CA TYR A 438 39.89 -0.27 50.36
C TYR A 438 39.07 0.08 51.60
N ASN A 439 39.48 -0.47 52.75
CA ASN A 439 38.78 -0.21 54.01
C ASN A 439 38.92 1.23 54.50
N GLU A 440 40.14 1.79 54.46
CA GLU A 440 40.40 3.19 54.79
C GLU A 440 39.60 4.14 53.88
N CYS A 441 39.45 3.78 52.60
CA CYS A 441 38.65 4.53 51.65
C CYS A 441 37.15 4.51 52.01
N LEU A 442 36.58 3.35 52.36
CA LEU A 442 35.18 3.25 52.78
C LEU A 442 34.90 4.08 54.04
N LEU A 443 35.79 4.03 55.03
CA LEU A 443 35.70 4.85 56.24
C LEU A 443 35.79 6.34 55.93
N GLY A 444 36.74 6.74 55.07
CA GLY A 444 36.89 8.13 54.63
C GLY A 444 35.68 8.65 53.86
N LEU A 445 35.11 7.84 52.97
CA LEU A 445 33.89 8.15 52.22
C LEU A 445 32.70 8.35 53.16
N SER A 446 32.49 7.42 54.09
CA SER A 446 31.41 7.50 55.07
C SER A 446 31.55 8.76 55.95
N ALA A 447 32.75 9.04 56.47
CA ALA A 447 33.00 10.23 57.28
C ALA A 447 32.72 11.54 56.53
N PHE A 448 33.18 11.64 55.28
CA PHE A 448 32.97 12.80 54.42
C PHE A 448 31.48 13.03 54.12
N PHE A 449 30.77 12.01 53.64
CA PHE A 449 29.36 12.14 53.29
C PHE A 449 28.47 12.31 54.53
N ASN A 450 28.82 11.73 55.67
CA ASN A 450 28.11 11.99 56.92
C ASN A 450 28.18 13.48 57.32
N HIS A 451 29.32 14.14 57.12
CA HIS A 451 29.45 15.57 57.37
C HIS A 451 28.65 16.43 56.39
N ILE A 452 28.74 16.13 55.09
CA ILE A 452 28.13 16.96 54.07
C ILE A 452 26.62 16.77 54.00
N LEU A 453 26.14 15.52 54.07
CA LEU A 453 24.71 15.23 54.00
C LEU A 453 23.93 15.99 55.08
N GLN A 454 24.49 16.17 56.27
CA GLN A 454 23.87 16.96 57.34
C GLN A 454 23.58 18.41 56.90
N LYS A 455 24.47 19.05 56.13
CA LYS A 455 24.27 20.41 55.60
C LYS A 455 23.20 20.45 54.51
N TYR A 456 23.17 19.45 53.64
CA TYR A 456 22.16 19.34 52.60
C TYR A 456 20.77 19.00 53.19
N GLU A 457 20.71 18.20 54.25
CA GLU A 457 19.48 17.88 55.00
C GLU A 457 18.87 19.11 55.66
N GLN A 458 19.69 19.92 56.33
CA GLN A 458 19.24 21.19 56.91
C GLN A 458 18.64 22.12 55.84
N THR A 459 19.22 22.12 54.64
CA THR A 459 18.72 22.94 53.52
C THR A 459 17.44 22.35 52.92
N ALA A 460 17.38 21.03 52.78
CA ALA A 460 16.21 20.29 52.34
C ALA A 460 15.00 20.56 53.26
N GLU A 461 15.21 20.55 54.57
CA GLU A 461 14.20 20.90 55.57
C GLU A 461 13.71 22.34 55.43
N LEU A 462 14.63 23.31 55.28
CA LEU A 462 14.29 24.73 55.10
C LEU A 462 13.53 25.01 53.80
N THR A 463 13.77 24.22 52.75
CA THR A 463 13.14 24.38 51.44
C THR A 463 11.89 23.50 51.26
N GLY A 464 11.55 22.67 52.24
CA GLY A 464 10.43 21.73 52.16
C GLY A 464 10.59 20.65 51.07
N LYS A 465 11.82 20.39 50.62
CA LYS A 465 12.13 19.42 49.56
C LYS A 465 13.04 18.34 50.11
N ALA A 466 12.62 17.07 50.06
CA ALA A 466 13.50 15.96 50.42
C ALA A 466 14.70 15.85 49.48
N LEU A 467 15.82 15.33 49.98
CA LEU A 467 17.00 14.98 49.18
C LEU A 467 16.63 13.94 48.12
N SER A 468 16.74 14.31 46.84
CA SER A 468 16.47 13.40 45.73
C SER A 468 17.61 12.39 45.57
N LYS A 469 17.27 11.16 45.15
CA LYS A 469 18.26 10.11 44.86
C LYS A 469 19.27 10.53 43.78
N GLU A 470 18.84 11.33 42.81
CA GLU A 470 19.67 11.89 41.74
C GLU A 470 20.69 12.91 42.24
N LEU A 471 20.31 13.76 43.20
CA LEU A 471 21.25 14.68 43.84
C LEU A 471 22.31 13.90 44.61
N LEU A 472 21.88 12.88 45.37
CA LEU A 472 22.78 12.03 46.14
C LEU A 472 23.77 11.27 45.24
N SER A 473 23.31 10.68 44.13
CA SER A 473 24.19 10.01 43.17
C SER A 473 25.13 10.99 42.45
N THR A 474 24.66 12.21 42.14
CA THR A 474 25.52 13.25 41.54
C THR A 474 26.60 13.68 42.51
N LEU A 475 26.28 13.90 43.78
CA LEU A 475 27.26 14.18 44.83
C LEU A 475 28.32 13.06 44.94
N ALA A 476 27.86 11.81 44.86
CA ALA A 476 28.73 10.63 44.84
C ALA A 476 29.72 10.70 43.67
N ASN A 477 29.20 10.79 42.45
CA ASN A 477 30.00 10.83 41.22
C ASN A 477 31.00 12.00 41.23
N TRP A 478 30.54 13.17 41.68
CA TRP A 478 31.36 14.37 41.75
C TRP A 478 32.56 14.21 42.69
N PHE A 479 32.37 13.47 43.79
CA PHE A 479 33.45 13.07 44.67
C PHE A 479 34.39 12.06 44.01
N LEU A 480 33.85 11.03 43.35
CA LEU A 480 34.65 9.98 42.69
C LEU A 480 35.54 10.54 41.59
N GLU A 481 35.08 11.56 40.86
CA GLU A 481 35.83 12.26 39.80
C GLU A 481 36.95 13.19 40.34
N GLY A 482 37.11 13.31 41.66
CA GLY A 482 38.17 14.10 42.28
C GLY A 482 38.01 15.61 42.14
N LYS A 483 36.79 16.09 41.89
CA LYS A 483 36.48 17.53 41.75
C LYS A 483 36.57 18.24 43.11
N ASP A 484 36.73 19.57 43.08
CA ASP A 484 37.09 20.40 44.24
C ASP A 484 36.20 20.12 45.47
N ARG A 485 36.77 19.47 46.47
CA ARG A 485 36.06 19.07 47.70
C ARG A 485 35.57 20.28 48.49
N VAL A 486 36.31 21.39 48.43
CA VAL A 486 35.94 22.65 49.10
C VAL A 486 34.70 23.25 48.44
N LEU A 487 34.61 23.16 47.11
CA LEU A 487 33.43 23.57 46.37
C LEU A 487 32.21 22.73 46.77
N LEU A 488 32.33 21.40 46.80
CA LEU A 488 31.22 20.50 47.13
C LEU A 488 30.65 20.75 48.53
N GLU A 489 31.51 21.07 49.50
CA GLU A 489 31.11 21.50 50.84
C GLU A 489 30.38 22.85 50.87
N SER A 490 30.72 23.76 49.95
CA SER A 490 30.12 25.11 49.88
C SER A 490 28.75 25.15 49.17
N LEU A 491 28.35 24.07 48.50
CA LEU A 491 27.17 24.00 47.64
C LEU A 491 25.94 23.36 48.29
N TYR A 492 25.91 23.30 49.62
CA TYR A 492 24.81 22.71 50.39
C TYR A 492 23.43 23.32 50.10
N TYR A 493 23.38 24.52 49.51
CA TYR A 493 22.16 25.19 49.08
C TYR A 493 21.56 24.62 47.77
N CYS A 494 22.28 23.74 47.06
CA CYS A 494 21.77 23.07 45.87
C CYS A 494 20.76 21.99 46.26
N SER A 495 19.54 22.11 45.75
CA SER A 495 18.40 21.22 46.01
C SER A 495 18.19 20.16 44.92
N SER A 496 18.99 20.15 43.86
CA SER A 496 18.87 19.24 42.72
C SER A 496 20.22 18.91 42.09
N ALA A 497 20.31 17.74 41.44
CA ALA A 497 21.47 17.35 40.65
C ALA A 497 21.82 18.38 39.56
N GLU A 498 20.79 18.98 38.95
CA GLU A 498 20.93 20.01 37.92
C GLU A 498 21.62 21.26 38.49
N GLN A 499 21.26 21.71 39.68
CA GLN A 499 21.94 22.83 40.34
C GLN A 499 23.40 22.50 40.63
N LEU A 500 23.68 21.26 41.06
CA LEU A 500 25.04 20.81 41.37
C LEU A 500 25.92 20.81 40.12
N ASN A 501 25.41 20.27 39.01
CA ASN A 501 26.10 20.25 37.72
C ASN A 501 26.32 21.67 37.18
N ALA A 502 25.30 22.53 37.27
CA ALA A 502 25.43 23.93 36.86
C ALA A 502 26.48 24.66 37.73
N ALA A 503 26.54 24.36 39.03
CA ALA A 503 27.54 24.92 39.94
C ALA A 503 28.97 24.54 39.52
N LEU A 504 29.18 23.28 39.11
CA LEU A 504 30.45 22.83 38.57
C LEU A 504 30.86 23.66 37.35
N ILE A 505 29.98 23.71 36.35
CA ILE A 505 30.24 24.37 35.08
C ILE A 505 30.60 25.84 35.32
N LEU A 506 29.82 26.52 36.16
CA LEU A 506 30.08 27.91 36.52
C LEU A 506 31.40 28.07 37.29
N ASN A 507 31.74 27.16 38.20
CA ASN A 507 33.01 27.19 38.91
C ASN A 507 34.21 26.99 37.96
N GLU A 508 34.13 26.02 37.05
CA GLU A 508 35.14 25.79 36.00
C GLU A 508 35.29 27.01 35.08
N LEU A 509 34.20 27.73 34.82
CA LEU A 509 34.20 29.01 34.13
C LEU A 509 34.67 30.19 35.00
N GLY A 510 35.16 29.97 36.21
CA GLY A 510 35.76 30.99 37.07
C GLY A 510 34.78 31.94 37.77
N PHE A 511 33.51 31.56 37.88
CA PHE A 511 32.56 32.30 38.72
C PHE A 511 32.91 32.11 40.19
N LYS A 512 32.97 33.20 40.95
CA LYS A 512 33.33 33.16 42.39
C LYS A 512 32.28 32.39 43.18
N HIS A 513 32.72 31.54 44.12
CA HIS A 513 31.84 30.73 44.98
C HIS A 513 30.68 31.53 45.63
N LEU A 514 30.95 32.77 46.06
CA LEU A 514 29.96 33.68 46.68
C LEU A 514 28.82 34.11 45.73
N LEU A 515 29.03 34.07 44.42
CA LEU A 515 28.05 34.48 43.40
C LEU A 515 27.31 33.30 42.78
N LEU A 516 27.77 32.05 42.99
CA LEU A 516 27.10 30.86 42.46
C LEU A 516 25.67 30.75 42.99
N ALA A 517 25.44 31.07 44.27
CA ALA A 517 24.12 31.01 44.89
C ALA A 517 23.08 31.88 44.18
N SER A 518 23.44 33.07 43.71
CA SER A 518 22.47 33.96 43.03
C SER A 518 22.04 33.45 41.66
N TYR A 519 22.91 32.71 40.96
CA TYR A 519 22.58 32.12 39.65
C TYR A 519 21.79 30.81 39.82
N LEU A 520 22.23 29.97 40.76
CA LEU A 520 21.69 28.61 40.93
C LEU A 520 20.30 28.58 41.57
N VAL A 521 19.87 29.67 42.21
CA VAL A 521 18.48 29.82 42.69
C VAL A 521 17.48 29.95 41.53
N ASN A 522 17.90 30.45 40.37
CA ASN A 522 17.03 30.58 39.21
C ASN A 522 17.00 29.26 38.39
N PRO A 523 15.89 28.52 38.35
CA PRO A 523 15.79 27.25 37.63
C PRO A 523 16.00 27.40 36.12
N ALA A 524 15.66 28.57 35.55
CA ALA A 524 15.90 28.85 34.14
C ALA A 524 17.39 28.96 33.83
N VAL A 525 18.16 29.57 34.73
CA VAL A 525 19.62 29.67 34.62
C VAL A 525 20.26 28.30 34.78
N VAL A 526 19.85 27.52 35.78
CA VAL A 526 20.33 26.15 35.99
C VAL A 526 20.09 25.28 34.75
N SER A 527 18.87 25.35 34.21
CA SER A 527 18.51 24.65 32.97
C SER A 527 19.36 25.12 31.79
N ALA A 528 19.57 26.44 31.62
CA ALA A 528 20.36 26.97 30.52
C ALA A 528 21.84 26.56 30.61
N VAL A 529 22.45 26.64 31.80
CA VAL A 529 23.84 26.25 32.04
C VAL A 529 24.07 24.78 31.69
N ASN A 530 23.24 23.89 32.21
CA ASN A 530 23.39 22.45 31.94
C ASN A 530 23.18 22.10 30.48
N LEU A 531 22.18 22.72 29.83
CA LEU A 531 21.90 22.45 28.41
C LEU A 531 22.99 23.02 27.50
N LEU A 532 23.49 24.23 27.76
CA LEU A 532 24.59 24.81 26.99
C LEU A 532 25.90 24.02 27.15
N ALA A 533 26.20 23.54 28.37
CA ALA A 533 27.34 22.65 28.58
C ALA A 533 27.20 21.32 27.85
N SER A 534 26.00 20.73 27.83
CA SER A 534 25.75 19.52 27.01
C SER A 534 25.98 19.75 25.51
N CYS A 535 25.99 21.00 25.06
CA CYS A 535 26.23 21.41 23.67
C CYS A 535 27.64 22.02 23.44
N GLN A 536 28.56 21.92 24.42
CA GLN A 536 29.92 22.50 24.35
C GLN A 536 29.94 24.03 24.13
N LEU A 537 28.96 24.73 24.70
CA LEU A 537 28.79 26.19 24.62
C LEU A 537 28.97 26.87 25.99
N GLU A 538 29.79 26.28 26.87
CA GLU A 538 30.05 26.81 28.22
C GLU A 538 30.69 28.21 28.16
N SER A 539 31.51 28.48 27.14
CA SER A 539 32.20 29.76 26.96
C SER A 539 31.23 30.94 26.81
N ALA A 540 30.07 30.72 26.18
CA ALA A 540 29.04 31.74 25.99
C ALA A 540 28.35 32.15 27.30
N LEU A 541 28.36 31.28 28.31
CA LEU A 541 27.67 31.53 29.59
C LEU A 541 28.20 32.77 30.33
N ARG A 542 29.50 33.10 30.18
CA ARG A 542 30.07 34.28 30.84
C ARG A 542 29.44 35.59 30.39
N ASP A 543 29.18 35.70 29.09
CA ASP A 543 28.63 36.91 28.50
C ASP A 543 27.11 36.94 28.70
N LEU A 544 26.44 35.81 28.47
CA LEU A 544 24.98 35.70 28.66
C LEU A 544 24.55 35.98 30.11
N LEU A 545 25.27 35.47 31.11
CA LEU A 545 24.89 35.68 32.52
C LEU A 545 25.16 37.10 33.03
N ARG A 546 25.88 37.94 32.27
CA ARG A 546 26.07 39.37 32.58
C ARG A 546 24.94 40.24 32.04
N GLU A 547 24.17 39.75 31.06
CA GLU A 547 23.11 40.51 30.41
C GLU A 547 21.74 40.21 31.04
N GLU A 548 21.04 41.24 31.53
CA GLU A 548 19.71 41.08 32.11
C GLU A 548 18.69 40.50 31.12
N ILE A 549 18.82 40.85 29.84
CA ILE A 549 17.96 40.35 28.75
C ILE A 549 18.08 38.84 28.58
N SER A 550 19.27 38.28 28.78
CA SER A 550 19.52 36.84 28.68
C SER A 550 18.83 36.05 29.79
N LEU A 551 18.68 36.62 30.99
CA LEU A 551 17.92 36.00 32.09
C LEU A 551 16.42 35.91 31.78
N VAL A 552 15.87 36.89 31.06
CA VAL A 552 14.49 36.86 30.56
C VAL A 552 14.35 35.79 29.48
N ALA A 553 15.28 35.73 28.51
CA ALA A 553 15.28 34.72 27.46
C ALA A 553 15.38 33.29 28.02
N PHE A 554 16.26 33.04 29.00
CA PHE A 554 16.35 31.75 29.69
C PHE A 554 15.03 31.37 30.34
N SER A 555 14.33 32.34 30.95
CA SER A 555 13.03 32.10 31.59
C SER A 555 11.96 31.69 30.58
N GLU A 556 11.90 32.32 29.40
CA GLU A 556 10.97 31.95 28.33
C GLU A 556 11.30 30.59 27.72
N ILE A 557 12.58 30.32 27.43
CA ILE A 557 13.02 29.02 26.90
C ILE A 557 12.73 27.91 27.92
N HIS A 558 12.95 28.16 29.21
CA HIS A 558 12.71 27.18 30.26
C HIS A 558 11.25 26.73 30.36
N ARG A 559 10.28 27.57 29.97
CA ARG A 559 8.84 27.23 29.97
C ARG A 559 8.43 26.21 28.91
N LEU A 560 9.30 25.90 27.94
CA LEU A 560 9.00 24.87 26.93
C LEU A 560 8.89 23.49 27.59
N ASN A 561 8.00 22.62 27.10
CA ASN A 561 7.82 21.28 27.67
C ASN A 561 8.81 20.24 27.12
N ASN A 562 9.40 20.50 25.94
CA ASN A 562 10.31 19.58 25.26
C ASN A 562 11.78 19.99 25.50
N ARG A 563 12.61 19.05 25.96
CA ARG A 563 14.04 19.27 26.27
C ARG A 563 14.86 19.63 25.03
N GLU A 564 14.65 18.96 23.91
CA GLU A 564 15.38 19.20 22.66
C GLU A 564 15.05 20.59 22.11
N TRP A 565 13.81 21.04 22.28
CA TRP A 565 13.41 22.40 21.89
C TRP A 565 14.14 23.45 22.71
N LYS A 566 14.30 23.22 24.02
CA LYS A 566 15.10 24.09 24.89
C LYS A 566 16.54 24.16 24.42
N GLN A 567 17.16 23.01 24.14
CA GLN A 567 18.53 22.96 23.65
C GLN A 567 18.70 23.73 22.35
N ALA A 568 17.85 23.47 21.35
CA ALA A 568 17.91 24.15 20.07
C ALA A 568 17.74 25.67 20.19
N CYS A 569 16.79 26.14 21.02
CA CYS A 569 16.61 27.56 21.29
C CYS A 569 17.83 28.17 22.00
N LEU A 570 18.40 27.46 22.99
CA LEU A 570 19.59 27.93 23.71
C LEU A 570 20.81 28.01 22.82
N ILE A 571 21.01 27.05 21.90
CA ILE A 571 22.11 27.09 20.91
C ILE A 571 22.01 28.37 20.10
N LEU A 572 20.87 28.60 19.42
CA LEU A 572 20.67 29.77 18.58
C LEU A 572 20.72 31.08 19.38
N PHE A 573 20.17 31.09 20.59
CA PHE A 573 20.21 32.28 21.46
C PHE A 573 21.64 32.61 21.92
N SER A 574 22.40 31.61 22.38
CA SER A 574 23.78 31.81 22.86
C SER A 574 24.74 32.29 21.77
N GLN A 575 24.40 32.03 20.51
CA GLN A 575 25.15 32.45 19.34
C GLN A 575 24.64 33.77 18.72
N GLY A 576 23.67 34.45 19.35
CA GLY A 576 23.10 35.71 18.84
C GLY A 576 22.21 35.56 17.60
N GLN A 577 21.77 34.34 17.27
CA GLN A 577 21.02 34.02 16.05
C GLN A 577 19.50 34.01 16.24
N LEU A 578 19.02 34.17 17.48
CA LEU A 578 17.59 34.08 17.83
C LEU A 578 17.04 35.39 18.38
N SER A 579 16.26 36.10 17.58
CA SER A 579 15.49 37.26 18.02
C SER A 579 14.14 36.88 18.68
N PRO A 580 13.46 37.80 19.39
CA PRO A 580 12.18 37.50 20.04
C PRO A 580 11.06 37.06 19.07
N VAL A 581 11.03 37.61 17.84
CA VAL A 581 10.04 37.24 16.82
C VAL A 581 10.35 35.86 16.26
N GLU A 582 11.62 35.58 15.98
CA GLU A 582 12.12 34.31 15.49
C GLU A 582 11.91 33.18 16.51
N PHE A 583 11.97 33.48 17.82
CA PHE A 583 11.66 32.50 18.87
C PHE A 583 10.27 31.88 18.69
N SER A 584 9.24 32.71 18.46
CA SER A 584 7.87 32.21 18.27
C SER A 584 7.70 31.42 16.96
N GLN A 585 8.35 31.86 15.89
CA GLN A 585 8.37 31.14 14.61
C GLN A 585 9.05 29.77 14.73
N LEU A 586 10.14 29.69 15.49
CA LEU A 586 10.87 28.45 15.72
C LEU A 586 10.05 27.43 16.52
N ILE A 587 9.27 27.88 17.52
CA ILE A 587 8.38 26.98 18.26
C ILE A 587 7.28 26.40 17.35
N GLU A 588 6.70 27.20 16.46
CA GLU A 588 5.75 26.68 15.46
C GLU A 588 6.44 25.71 14.48
N ALA A 589 7.67 26.03 14.06
CA ALA A 589 8.46 25.13 13.21
C ALA A 589 8.72 23.77 13.89
N PHE A 590 9.04 23.73 15.18
CA PHE A 590 9.21 22.48 15.91
C PHE A 590 7.94 21.62 16.00
N LYS A 591 6.75 22.25 16.02
CA LYS A 591 5.47 21.52 15.98
C LYS A 591 5.23 20.88 14.61
N ILE A 592 5.56 21.61 13.54
CA ILE A 592 5.39 21.14 12.16
C ILE A 592 6.45 20.07 11.83
N TYR A 593 7.66 20.21 12.37
CA TYR A 593 8.84 19.40 12.08
C TYR A 593 9.46 18.84 13.37
N PRO A 594 8.98 17.68 13.87
CA PRO A 594 9.39 17.15 15.18
C PRO A 594 10.89 16.88 15.33
N ASN A 595 11.60 16.59 14.23
CA ASN A 595 13.03 16.29 14.23
C ASN A 595 13.93 17.53 14.13
N LEU A 596 13.37 18.72 13.86
CA LEU A 596 14.16 19.94 13.62
C LEU A 596 15.01 20.32 14.83
N ALA A 597 14.47 20.19 16.04
CA ALA A 597 15.20 20.50 17.27
C ALA A 597 16.42 19.57 17.44
N SER A 598 16.27 18.26 17.19
CA SER A 598 17.37 17.30 17.26
C SER A 598 18.45 17.57 16.20
N GLN A 599 18.06 18.08 15.03
CA GLN A 599 19.00 18.46 13.97
C GLN A 599 19.81 19.69 14.32
N ILE A 600 19.20 20.70 14.92
CA ILE A 600 19.93 21.89 15.41
C ILE A 600 20.98 21.46 16.43
N VAL A 601 20.65 20.54 17.34
CA VAL A 601 21.60 19.99 18.31
C VAL A 601 22.74 19.24 17.62
N LYS A 602 22.44 18.36 16.67
CA LYS A 602 23.46 17.63 15.89
C LYS A 602 24.35 18.56 15.04
N ALA A 603 23.78 19.62 14.46
CA ALA A 603 24.53 20.60 13.68
C ALA A 603 25.55 21.33 14.58
N GLN A 604 25.16 21.63 15.82
CA GLN A 604 26.07 22.18 16.82
C GLN A 604 27.16 21.19 17.23
N GLU A 605 26.84 19.91 17.45
CA GLU A 605 27.84 18.86 17.73
C GLU A 605 28.88 18.72 16.60
N LYS A 606 28.45 18.92 15.34
CA LYS A 606 29.32 18.95 14.16
C LYS A 606 30.04 20.29 13.94
N LYS A 607 29.92 21.25 14.85
CA LYS A 607 30.58 22.57 14.82
C LYS A 607 30.24 23.43 13.61
N PHE A 608 28.98 23.43 13.19
CA PHE A 608 28.51 24.27 12.10
C PHE A 608 28.54 25.76 12.48
N LEU A 609 28.64 26.64 11.48
CA LEU A 609 28.61 28.08 11.72
C LEU A 609 27.22 28.50 12.24
N PRO A 610 27.14 29.47 13.17
CA PRO A 610 25.87 29.95 13.72
C PRO A 610 24.83 30.35 12.65
N GLU A 611 25.28 31.00 11.58
CA GLU A 611 24.43 31.44 10.47
C GLU A 611 23.80 30.25 9.72
N GLN A 612 24.54 29.15 9.60
CA GLN A 612 24.07 27.91 8.97
C GLN A 612 23.04 27.19 9.85
N ILE A 613 23.26 27.18 11.16
CA ILE A 613 22.30 26.61 12.12
C ILE A 613 21.00 27.43 12.11
N LYS A 614 21.11 28.76 11.93
CA LYS A 614 19.95 29.65 11.76
C LYS A 614 19.20 29.35 10.46
N GLU A 615 19.89 29.24 9.32
CA GLU A 615 19.24 28.92 8.05
C GLU A 615 18.51 27.57 8.10
N LEU A 616 19.13 26.57 8.76
CA LEU A 616 18.51 25.27 9.06
C LEU A 616 17.24 25.40 9.89
N ALA A 617 17.25 26.26 10.91
CA ALA A 617 16.12 26.46 11.80
C ALA A 617 14.89 27.07 11.11
N PHE A 618 15.09 27.89 10.08
CA PHE A 618 14.00 28.70 9.48
C PHE A 618 13.67 28.35 8.02
N THR A 619 14.36 27.40 7.40
CA THR A 619 14.10 27.01 5.99
C THR A 619 13.49 25.61 5.91
N PRO A 620 12.17 25.48 5.62
CA PRO A 620 11.47 24.19 5.58
C PRO A 620 12.12 23.13 4.68
N ASP A 621 12.49 23.52 3.47
CA ASP A 621 13.05 22.57 2.50
C ASP A 621 14.47 22.17 2.88
N LEU A 622 15.23 23.09 3.48
CA LEU A 622 16.61 22.89 3.90
C LEU A 622 16.69 21.89 5.06
N HIS A 623 15.82 21.98 6.06
CA HIS A 623 15.84 21.01 7.16
C HIS A 623 15.33 19.62 6.74
N GLN A 624 14.37 19.52 5.81
CA GLN A 624 13.94 18.20 5.31
C GLN A 624 15.05 17.54 4.49
N THR A 625 15.76 18.33 3.69
CA THR A 625 16.94 17.92 2.93
C THR A 625 18.07 17.47 3.86
N ALA A 626 18.44 18.32 4.82
CA ALA A 626 19.45 18.02 5.84
C ALA A 626 19.05 16.82 6.71
N SER A 627 17.76 16.65 7.02
CA SER A 627 17.23 15.49 7.76
C SER A 627 17.57 14.19 7.08
N LEU A 628 17.37 14.10 5.77
CA LEU A 628 17.59 12.88 5.02
C LEU A 628 19.09 12.56 4.95
N LEU A 629 19.90 13.56 4.57
CA LEU A 629 21.35 13.42 4.49
C LEU A 629 21.96 13.02 5.85
N ALA A 630 21.51 13.65 6.94
CA ALA A 630 21.96 13.31 8.29
C ALA A 630 21.47 11.94 8.75
N SER A 631 20.25 11.51 8.38
CA SER A 631 19.75 10.16 8.70
C SER A 631 20.52 9.06 7.95
N SER A 632 21.09 9.38 6.79
CA SER A 632 21.95 8.51 6.00
C SER A 632 23.44 8.72 6.32
N ASN A 633 23.79 9.44 7.39
CA ASN A 633 25.17 9.66 7.81
C ASN A 633 26.10 10.28 6.74
N ILE A 634 25.52 11.05 5.80
CA ILE A 634 26.25 11.66 4.68
C ILE A 634 26.82 13.00 5.13
N GLU A 635 28.11 13.22 4.84
CA GLU A 635 28.74 14.53 5.01
C GLU A 635 28.31 15.46 3.86
N PHE A 636 27.84 16.66 4.22
CA PHE A 636 27.49 17.71 3.29
C PHE A 636 27.82 19.07 3.90
N SER A 637 28.15 20.06 3.07
CA SER A 637 28.19 21.46 3.47
C SER A 637 26.84 22.13 3.14
N PHE A 638 26.47 23.18 3.86
CA PHE A 638 25.26 23.93 3.53
C PHE A 638 25.36 24.68 2.19
N GLU A 639 26.58 25.09 1.81
CA GLU A 639 26.89 25.69 0.50
C GLU A 639 26.52 24.74 -0.65
N GLN A 640 26.78 23.43 -0.47
CA GLN A 640 26.40 22.39 -1.43
C GLN A 640 24.89 22.20 -1.59
N LEU A 641 24.09 22.68 -0.62
CA LEU A 641 22.62 22.61 -0.63
C LEU A 641 21.95 23.91 -1.08
N GLU A 642 22.69 24.95 -1.46
CA GLU A 642 22.11 26.22 -1.94
C GLU A 642 21.41 26.09 -3.29
N GLN A 643 21.84 25.15 -4.14
CA GLN A 643 21.29 24.96 -5.48
C GLN A 643 19.81 24.49 -5.42
N PRO A 644 18.86 25.23 -6.01
CA PRO A 644 17.43 24.88 -5.98
C PRO A 644 17.12 23.48 -6.53
N PHE A 645 17.89 23.05 -7.55
CA PHE A 645 17.75 21.73 -8.14
C PHE A 645 18.16 20.61 -7.16
N THR A 646 19.23 20.80 -6.39
CA THR A 646 19.66 19.87 -5.33
C THR A 646 18.57 19.70 -4.29
N ARG A 647 17.97 20.81 -3.82
CA ARG A 647 16.86 20.80 -2.86
C ARG A 647 15.66 20.03 -3.42
N GLN A 648 15.27 20.30 -4.67
CA GLN A 648 14.13 19.61 -5.29
C GLN A 648 14.35 18.11 -5.49
N LEU A 649 15.56 17.71 -5.91
CA LEU A 649 15.90 16.31 -6.12
C LEU A 649 15.90 15.54 -4.79
N ILE A 650 16.54 16.09 -3.76
CA ILE A 650 16.58 15.46 -2.43
C ILE A 650 15.18 15.43 -1.82
N MET A 651 14.37 16.47 -1.99
CA MET A 651 12.96 16.47 -1.58
C MET A 651 12.13 15.40 -2.30
N SER A 652 12.41 15.15 -3.58
CA SER A 652 11.77 14.06 -4.34
C SER A 652 12.14 12.69 -3.78
N VAL A 653 13.39 12.53 -3.31
CA VAL A 653 13.84 11.33 -2.59
C VAL A 653 13.12 11.23 -1.24
N VAL A 654 13.08 12.30 -0.44
CA VAL A 654 12.34 12.36 0.84
C VAL A 654 10.91 11.90 0.65
N HIS A 655 10.18 12.43 -0.34
CA HIS A 655 8.81 12.02 -0.62
C HIS A 655 8.67 10.56 -1.07
N LEU A 656 9.67 9.99 -1.74
CA LEU A 656 9.68 8.58 -2.13
C LEU A 656 9.85 7.64 -0.93
N VAL A 657 10.63 8.06 0.07
CA VAL A 657 10.99 7.25 1.23
C VAL A 657 10.12 7.53 2.47
N ARG A 658 9.43 8.67 2.52
CA ARG A 658 8.60 9.09 3.65
C ARG A 658 7.50 8.06 3.95
N GLY A 659 7.45 7.60 5.21
CA GLY A 659 6.48 6.61 5.67
C GLY A 659 6.79 5.16 5.26
N LYS A 660 7.91 4.92 4.57
CA LYS A 660 8.42 3.58 4.25
C LYS A 660 9.55 3.22 5.20
N LYS A 661 9.59 1.97 5.68
CA LYS A 661 10.74 1.46 6.43
C LYS A 661 11.88 1.24 5.43
N LEU A 662 12.90 2.11 5.47
CA LEU A 662 14.12 1.92 4.70
C LEU A 662 14.83 0.68 5.23
N ASP A 663 15.13 -0.26 4.35
CA ASP A 663 16.05 -1.35 4.68
C ASP A 663 17.49 -0.94 4.37
N GLU A 664 18.43 -1.75 4.86
CA GLU A 664 19.86 -1.50 4.79
C GLU A 664 20.37 -1.34 3.35
N VAL A 665 19.76 -2.01 2.36
CA VAL A 665 20.21 -1.92 0.96
C VAL A 665 19.82 -0.60 0.31
N VAL A 666 18.61 -0.08 0.59
CA VAL A 666 18.23 1.25 0.09
C VAL A 666 19.06 2.32 0.79
N GLN A 667 19.32 2.14 2.08
CA GLN A 667 20.18 3.04 2.83
C GLN A 667 21.60 3.08 2.24
N ASP A 668 22.24 1.93 2.03
CA ASP A 668 23.56 1.82 1.38
C ASP A 668 23.59 2.52 0.00
N TYR A 669 22.53 2.36 -0.80
CA TYR A 669 22.45 2.97 -2.11
C TYR A 669 22.30 4.50 -2.04
N LEU A 670 21.49 5.00 -1.12
CA LEU A 670 21.38 6.44 -0.89
C LEU A 670 22.69 7.02 -0.36
N GLU A 671 23.38 6.30 0.52
CA GLU A 671 24.71 6.66 1.03
C GLU A 671 25.76 6.76 -0.08
N ALA A 672 25.68 5.90 -1.10
CA ALA A 672 26.60 5.94 -2.25
C ALA A 672 26.24 7.03 -3.28
N ILE A 673 24.95 7.22 -3.58
CA ILE A 673 24.51 8.11 -4.68
C ILE A 673 24.40 9.58 -4.29
N LEU A 674 23.94 9.89 -3.08
CA LEU A 674 23.72 11.28 -2.68
C LEU A 674 25.01 12.13 -2.70
N PRO A 675 26.20 11.62 -2.33
CA PRO A 675 27.46 12.34 -2.53
C PRO A 675 27.75 12.67 -4.01
N ILE A 676 27.51 11.72 -4.91
CA ILE A 676 27.72 11.87 -6.36
C ILE A 676 26.80 12.97 -6.91
N VAL A 677 25.54 12.98 -6.49
CA VAL A 677 24.55 14.00 -6.84
C VAL A 677 25.05 15.38 -6.45
N VAL A 678 25.52 15.53 -5.21
CA VAL A 678 26.01 16.80 -4.67
C VAL A 678 27.25 17.28 -5.41
N GLN A 679 28.22 16.40 -5.68
CA GLN A 679 29.43 16.74 -6.45
C GLN A 679 29.10 17.19 -7.88
N PHE A 680 28.15 16.51 -8.55
CA PHE A 680 27.79 16.84 -9.92
C PHE A 680 27.11 18.20 -10.06
N ILE A 681 26.12 18.47 -9.20
CA ILE A 681 25.35 19.71 -9.28
C ILE A 681 26.24 20.93 -8.96
N ASN A 682 27.27 20.75 -8.12
CA ASN A 682 28.27 21.77 -7.83
C ASN A 682 29.43 21.82 -8.84
N HIS A 683 29.30 21.13 -9.98
CA HIS A 683 30.30 21.10 -11.06
C HIS A 683 31.68 20.54 -10.66
N GLU A 684 31.74 19.72 -9.60
CA GLU A 684 32.99 19.08 -9.14
C GLU A 684 33.35 17.85 -10.00
N ILE A 685 32.35 17.21 -10.62
CA ILE A 685 32.50 16.05 -11.51
C ILE A 685 31.67 16.23 -12.80
N THR A 686 32.05 15.54 -13.87
CA THR A 686 31.39 15.60 -15.18
C THR A 686 30.21 14.63 -15.29
N TRP A 687 29.27 14.91 -16.21
CA TRP A 687 28.13 14.01 -16.47
C TRP A 687 28.56 12.59 -16.87
N LYS A 688 29.70 12.46 -17.57
CA LYS A 688 30.23 11.15 -17.98
C LYS A 688 30.69 10.32 -16.77
N GLU A 689 31.30 10.96 -15.78
CA GLU A 689 31.71 10.33 -14.52
C GLU A 689 30.49 9.90 -13.71
N VAL A 690 29.49 10.78 -13.60
CA VAL A 690 28.20 10.49 -12.93
C VAL A 690 27.48 9.31 -13.58
N GLN A 691 27.39 9.27 -14.92
CA GLN A 691 26.79 8.15 -15.63
C GLN A 691 27.51 6.83 -15.34
N SER A 692 28.85 6.85 -15.25
CA SER A 692 29.63 5.65 -14.93
C SER A 692 29.36 5.17 -13.51
N GLN A 693 29.38 6.08 -12.54
CA GLN A 693 29.17 5.75 -11.13
C GLN A 693 27.71 5.36 -10.83
N LEU A 694 26.73 6.04 -11.42
CA LEU A 694 25.31 5.63 -11.35
C LEU A 694 25.12 4.23 -11.93
N LYS A 695 25.77 3.90 -13.05
CA LYS A 695 25.71 2.55 -13.62
C LYS A 695 26.31 1.52 -12.69
N GLU A 696 27.45 1.82 -12.07
CA GLU A 696 28.11 0.93 -11.11
C GLU A 696 27.26 0.72 -9.86
N GLU A 697 26.74 1.78 -9.25
CA GLU A 697 25.91 1.69 -8.05
C GLU A 697 24.53 1.11 -8.34
N ASN A 698 23.94 1.37 -9.51
CA ASN A 698 22.75 0.65 -9.96
C ASN A 698 23.05 -0.84 -10.17
N ALA A 699 24.22 -1.20 -10.71
CA ALA A 699 24.63 -2.59 -10.84
C ALA A 699 24.88 -3.24 -9.48
N ARG A 700 25.45 -2.52 -8.50
CA ARG A 700 25.60 -2.98 -7.10
C ARG A 700 24.25 -3.13 -6.41
N LEU A 701 23.30 -2.22 -6.65
CA LEU A 701 21.93 -2.31 -6.14
C LEU A 701 21.20 -3.54 -6.73
N ILE A 702 21.37 -3.78 -8.03
CA ILE A 702 20.89 -5.00 -8.70
C ILE A 702 21.59 -6.24 -8.13
N TYR A 703 22.90 -6.19 -7.91
CA TYR A 703 23.70 -7.31 -7.40
C TYR A 703 23.34 -7.68 -5.96
N LYS A 704 23.17 -6.69 -5.06
CA LYS A 704 22.81 -6.90 -3.65
C LYS A 704 21.37 -7.44 -3.48
N ARG A 705 20.45 -7.20 -4.42
CA ARG A 705 19.03 -7.61 -4.31
C ARG A 705 18.57 -8.68 -5.28
N LEU A 706 19.31 -8.94 -6.35
CA LEU A 706 18.93 -9.77 -7.51
C LEU A 706 17.70 -9.26 -8.28
N GLN A 707 16.68 -8.70 -7.60
CA GLN A 707 15.54 -7.99 -8.18
C GLN A 707 15.31 -6.65 -7.47
N LEU A 708 15.29 -5.57 -8.25
CA LEU A 708 14.98 -4.22 -7.76
C LEU A 708 13.51 -4.16 -7.28
N SER A 709 13.32 -3.74 -6.04
CA SER A 709 12.01 -3.38 -5.50
C SER A 709 11.41 -2.20 -6.27
N GLU A 710 10.12 -1.95 -6.10
CA GLU A 710 9.47 -0.78 -6.69
C GLU A 710 10.19 0.52 -6.28
N LEU A 711 10.54 0.65 -4.99
CA LEU A 711 11.30 1.79 -4.47
C LEU A 711 12.69 1.92 -5.12
N ASP A 712 13.39 0.81 -5.34
CA ASP A 712 14.72 0.80 -5.94
C ASP A 712 14.67 1.28 -7.40
N ARG A 713 13.68 0.79 -8.15
CA ARG A 713 13.44 1.22 -9.54
C ARG A 713 13.03 2.68 -9.59
N GLU A 714 12.20 3.13 -8.65
CA GLU A 714 11.80 4.53 -8.55
C GLU A 714 12.98 5.45 -8.21
N LEU A 715 13.83 5.06 -7.27
CA LEU A 715 15.03 5.83 -6.90
C LEU A 715 16.05 5.87 -8.04
N SER A 716 16.35 4.71 -8.64
CA SER A 716 17.29 4.61 -9.76
C SER A 716 16.84 5.46 -10.95
N LYS A 717 15.54 5.38 -11.31
CA LYS A 717 14.96 6.21 -12.38
C LYS A 717 14.90 7.69 -12.01
N LEU A 718 14.64 8.02 -10.75
CA LEU A 718 14.64 9.41 -10.29
C LEU A 718 16.03 10.00 -10.48
N PHE A 719 17.08 9.35 -9.96
CA PHE A 719 18.45 9.86 -10.09
C PHE A 719 18.91 9.89 -11.54
N SER A 720 18.76 8.81 -12.30
CA SER A 720 19.19 8.80 -13.70
C SER A 720 18.47 9.85 -14.54
N GLY A 721 17.14 9.94 -14.39
CA GLY A 721 16.32 10.84 -15.17
C GLY A 721 16.52 12.31 -14.81
N GLN A 722 16.53 12.66 -13.51
CA GLN A 722 16.66 14.06 -13.10
C GLN A 722 18.07 14.60 -13.35
N LEU A 723 19.12 13.80 -13.10
CA LEU A 723 20.48 14.27 -13.39
C LEU A 723 20.73 14.43 -14.90
N GLN A 724 20.09 13.61 -15.74
CA GLN A 724 20.10 13.78 -17.19
C GLN A 724 19.36 15.05 -17.63
N VAL A 725 18.20 15.36 -17.03
CA VAL A 725 17.50 16.63 -17.25
C VAL A 725 18.43 17.80 -16.92
N PHE A 726 19.10 17.77 -15.76
CA PHE A 726 20.05 18.81 -15.36
C PHE A 726 21.22 18.94 -16.33
N ALA A 727 21.81 17.82 -16.76
CA ALA A 727 22.91 17.80 -17.72
C ALA A 727 22.50 18.42 -19.08
N LEU A 728 21.33 18.02 -19.61
CA LEU A 728 20.81 18.53 -20.88
C LEU A 728 20.39 20.00 -20.78
N ALA A 729 19.77 20.40 -19.68
CA ALA A 729 19.39 21.78 -19.44
C ALA A 729 20.62 22.69 -19.34
N THR A 730 21.68 22.23 -18.67
CA THR A 730 22.96 22.93 -18.59
C THR A 730 23.63 23.03 -19.96
N ARG A 731 23.63 21.94 -20.75
CA ARG A 731 24.13 21.93 -22.15
C ARG A 731 23.35 22.89 -23.05
N CYS A 732 22.04 23.03 -22.83
CA CYS A 732 21.16 23.93 -23.59
C CYS A 732 21.11 25.37 -23.03
N GLU A 733 21.97 25.69 -22.06
CA GLU A 733 22.05 27.01 -21.40
C GLU A 733 20.71 27.49 -20.80
N ILE A 734 19.92 26.56 -20.26
CA ILE A 734 18.64 26.87 -19.60
C ILE A 734 18.91 27.38 -18.18
N PRO A 735 18.40 28.55 -17.76
CA PRO A 735 18.63 29.09 -16.42
C PRO A 735 18.14 28.16 -15.30
N PRO A 736 18.81 28.09 -14.13
CA PRO A 736 18.43 27.19 -13.02
C PRO A 736 16.96 27.31 -12.60
N ALA A 737 16.37 28.51 -12.64
CA ALA A 737 14.95 28.72 -12.32
C ALA A 737 13.98 28.01 -13.30
N GLN A 738 14.40 27.76 -14.53
CA GLN A 738 13.65 27.04 -15.57
C GLN A 738 14.03 25.55 -15.63
N GLN A 739 14.91 25.07 -14.75
CA GLN A 739 15.25 23.64 -14.64
C GLN A 739 14.35 22.91 -13.64
N LEU A 740 13.56 23.65 -12.86
CA LEU A 740 12.71 23.14 -11.80
C LEU A 740 11.33 22.78 -12.35
N SER A 741 10.82 21.59 -12.02
CA SER A 741 9.43 21.22 -12.31
C SER A 741 8.51 21.58 -11.13
N LYS A 742 7.26 21.96 -11.41
CA LYS A 742 6.32 22.32 -10.32
C LYS A 742 5.81 21.12 -9.53
N THR A 743 5.87 19.91 -10.10
CA THR A 743 5.49 18.67 -9.41
C THR A 743 6.43 17.51 -9.72
N LYS A 744 6.43 16.50 -8.85
CA LYS A 744 7.15 15.22 -9.05
C LYS A 744 6.68 14.49 -10.30
N ASN A 745 5.39 14.54 -10.62
CA ASN A 745 4.85 13.87 -11.80
C ASN A 745 5.37 14.53 -13.08
N ILE A 746 5.37 15.86 -13.13
CA ILE A 746 5.93 16.62 -14.26
C ILE A 746 7.43 16.32 -14.42
N ALA A 747 8.19 16.27 -13.32
CA ALA A 747 9.62 15.93 -13.36
C ALA A 747 9.87 14.54 -13.99
N LYS A 748 9.07 13.56 -13.57
CA LYS A 748 9.14 12.17 -14.06
C LYS A 748 8.80 12.06 -15.54
N GLU A 749 7.74 12.74 -15.99
CA GLU A 749 7.33 12.72 -17.39
C GLU A 749 8.30 13.52 -18.28
N LEU A 750 8.89 14.61 -17.79
CA LEU A 750 9.96 15.33 -18.51
C LEU A 750 11.19 14.42 -18.73
N ALA A 751 11.64 13.72 -17.69
CA ALA A 751 12.76 12.77 -17.84
C ALA A 751 12.46 11.69 -18.88
N ARG A 752 11.25 11.11 -18.85
CA ARG A 752 10.79 10.16 -19.87
C ARG A 752 10.77 10.77 -21.27
N ALA A 753 10.28 12.00 -21.41
CA ALA A 753 10.19 12.69 -22.69
C ALA A 753 11.57 12.87 -23.32
N LEU A 754 12.57 13.28 -22.52
CA LEU A 754 13.95 13.43 -22.98
C LEU A 754 14.59 12.09 -23.33
N ASP A 755 14.33 11.03 -22.56
CA ASP A 755 14.80 9.68 -22.89
C ASP A 755 14.22 9.19 -24.22
N LEU A 756 12.91 9.30 -24.42
CA LEU A 756 12.24 8.91 -25.66
C LEU A 756 12.76 9.71 -26.86
N LEU A 757 12.92 11.02 -26.70
CA LEU A 757 13.48 11.88 -27.75
C LEU A 757 14.92 11.47 -28.07
N THR A 758 15.75 11.24 -27.05
CA THR A 758 17.14 10.79 -27.24
C THR A 758 17.22 9.46 -27.99
N SER A 759 16.37 8.49 -27.62
CA SER A 759 16.28 7.20 -28.33
C SER A 759 15.87 7.38 -29.79
N LYS A 760 14.84 8.17 -30.07
CA LYS A 760 14.35 8.41 -31.43
C LYS A 760 15.37 9.09 -32.33
N LEU A 761 16.04 10.12 -31.81
CA LEU A 761 17.12 10.80 -32.53
C LEU A 761 18.35 9.89 -32.76
N THR A 762 18.49 8.82 -31.98
CA THR A 762 19.57 7.82 -32.15
C THR A 762 19.20 6.72 -33.15
N GLU A 763 17.93 6.29 -33.18
CA GLU A 763 17.41 5.22 -34.06
C GLU A 763 17.34 5.66 -35.54
N GLU A 764 16.95 6.91 -35.84
CA GLU A 764 16.73 7.41 -37.22
C GLU A 764 17.97 8.05 -37.87
N ARG A 765 19.18 7.64 -37.47
CA ARG A 765 20.49 8.24 -37.84
C ARG A 765 20.94 8.07 -39.30
N GLU A 766 20.04 7.94 -40.27
CA GLU A 766 20.43 7.92 -41.69
C GLU A 766 20.88 9.31 -42.21
N SER A 767 20.56 10.39 -41.49
CA SER A 767 21.11 11.74 -41.67
C SER A 767 21.29 12.44 -40.31
N PRO A 768 22.51 12.79 -39.87
CA PRO A 768 22.70 13.42 -38.57
C PRO A 768 22.12 14.84 -38.57
N LEU A 769 21.13 15.10 -37.71
CA LEU A 769 20.75 16.46 -37.33
C LEU A 769 21.99 17.17 -36.75
N SER A 770 22.10 18.48 -36.99
CA SER A 770 23.14 19.28 -36.34
C SER A 770 22.90 19.37 -34.83
N GLU A 771 23.98 19.51 -34.06
CA GLU A 771 23.91 19.68 -32.59
C GLU A 771 23.00 20.87 -32.19
N GLU A 772 22.96 21.92 -33.02
CA GLU A 772 22.09 23.07 -32.83
C GLU A 772 20.60 22.72 -32.97
N GLN A 773 20.24 21.88 -33.94
CA GLN A 773 18.86 21.39 -34.12
C GLN A 773 18.44 20.46 -32.98
N GLU A 774 19.34 19.57 -32.54
CA GLU A 774 19.11 18.68 -31.40
C GLU A 774 18.89 19.48 -30.10
N ASN A 775 19.74 20.47 -29.84
CA ASN A 775 19.59 21.38 -28.69
C ASN A 775 18.28 22.17 -28.75
N LYS A 776 17.83 22.58 -29.94
CA LYS A 776 16.54 23.28 -30.12
C LYS A 776 15.36 22.38 -29.71
N LEU A 777 15.37 21.10 -30.10
CA LEU A 777 14.32 20.14 -29.73
C LEU A 777 14.31 19.86 -28.22
N PHE A 778 15.48 19.63 -27.62
CA PHE A 778 15.57 19.44 -26.16
C PHE A 778 15.09 20.68 -25.39
N LYS A 779 15.49 21.87 -25.85
CA LYS A 779 15.05 23.13 -25.24
C LYS A 779 13.52 23.30 -25.30
N GLU A 780 12.89 22.98 -26.43
CA GLU A 780 11.44 23.07 -26.58
C GLU A 780 10.70 22.13 -25.61
N VAL A 781 11.17 20.88 -25.48
CA VAL A 781 10.59 19.91 -24.54
C VAL A 781 10.76 20.39 -23.09
N ILE A 782 11.97 20.80 -22.68
CA ILE A 782 12.22 21.27 -21.31
C ILE A 782 11.38 22.52 -21.01
N THR A 783 11.31 23.48 -21.93
CA THR A 783 10.53 24.72 -21.76
C THR A 783 9.03 24.43 -21.67
N SER A 784 8.52 23.49 -22.47
CA SER A 784 7.10 23.13 -22.45
C SER A 784 6.69 22.44 -21.14
N PHE A 785 7.52 21.53 -20.62
CA PHE A 785 7.24 20.87 -19.33
C PHE A 785 7.39 21.81 -18.13
N THR A 786 8.28 22.79 -18.21
CA THR A 786 8.50 23.77 -17.12
C THR A 786 7.42 24.86 -17.09
N ALA A 787 6.77 25.12 -18.22
CA ALA A 787 5.60 26.00 -18.32
C ALA A 787 4.32 25.41 -17.68
N LEU A 788 4.24 24.08 -17.50
CA LEU A 788 3.07 23.43 -16.91
C LEU A 788 2.79 23.92 -15.48
N GLU A 789 1.51 24.06 -15.14
CA GLU A 789 1.03 24.32 -13.79
C GLU A 789 0.92 23.03 -12.97
N ALA A 790 0.89 23.17 -11.63
CA ALA A 790 0.84 22.01 -10.75
C ALA A 790 -0.44 21.16 -10.89
N CYS A 791 -1.51 21.75 -11.42
CA CYS A 791 -2.78 21.07 -11.71
C CYS A 791 -2.82 20.35 -13.06
N ASP A 792 -1.81 20.54 -13.92
CA ASP A 792 -1.79 19.93 -15.26
C ASP A 792 -1.49 18.44 -15.17
N HIS A 793 -2.37 17.62 -15.76
CA HIS A 793 -2.22 16.17 -15.76
C HIS A 793 -1.53 15.69 -17.03
N VAL A 794 -0.26 15.31 -16.91
CA VAL A 794 0.50 14.61 -17.96
C VAL A 794 0.59 13.12 -17.62
N SER A 795 0.25 12.26 -18.58
CA SER A 795 0.30 10.80 -18.46
C SER A 795 1.40 10.21 -19.35
N ALA A 796 1.82 8.99 -19.05
CA ALA A 796 2.80 8.26 -19.84
C ALA A 796 2.40 8.14 -21.32
N GLU A 797 1.13 7.82 -21.56
CA GLU A 797 0.54 7.64 -22.88
C GLU A 797 0.55 8.94 -23.69
N LEU A 798 0.25 10.06 -23.02
CA LEU A 798 0.32 11.41 -23.60
C LEU A 798 1.75 11.81 -23.91
N THR A 799 2.68 11.62 -22.98
CA THR A 799 4.11 11.90 -23.18
C THR A 799 4.66 11.13 -24.38
N SER A 800 4.37 9.83 -24.47
CA SER A 800 4.83 8.99 -25.58
C SER A 800 4.23 9.43 -26.91
N ALA A 801 2.91 9.59 -27.00
CA ALA A 801 2.26 10.01 -28.23
C ALA A 801 2.71 11.42 -28.68
N ALA A 802 2.87 12.35 -27.73
CA ALA A 802 3.35 13.70 -28.02
C ALA A 802 4.80 13.69 -28.53
N ILE A 803 5.70 12.92 -27.91
CA ILE A 803 7.10 12.84 -28.36
C ILE A 803 7.24 12.12 -29.69
N GLU A 804 6.52 11.02 -29.90
CA GLU A 804 6.49 10.32 -31.19
C GLU A 804 6.02 11.27 -32.29
N THR A 805 4.91 11.99 -32.06
CA THR A 805 4.39 12.99 -33.00
C THR A 805 5.41 14.09 -33.25
N PHE A 806 5.95 14.69 -32.18
CA PHE A 806 6.86 15.82 -32.25
C PHE A 806 8.16 15.47 -32.97
N ALA A 807 8.76 14.33 -32.65
CA ALA A 807 9.97 13.83 -33.32
C ALA A 807 9.71 13.55 -34.80
N SER A 808 8.64 12.81 -35.13
CA SER A 808 8.33 12.46 -36.52
C SER A 808 7.99 13.68 -37.40
N VAL A 809 7.25 14.67 -36.89
CA VAL A 809 6.96 15.91 -37.61
C VAL A 809 8.24 16.69 -37.93
N HIS A 810 9.15 16.81 -36.96
CA HIS A 810 10.39 17.56 -37.13
C HIS A 810 11.43 16.83 -37.99
N LEU A 811 11.48 15.50 -37.94
CA LEU A 811 12.39 14.68 -38.76
C LEU A 811 11.99 14.67 -40.25
N GLN A 812 10.71 14.88 -40.56
CA GLN A 812 10.20 14.96 -41.94
C GLN A 812 10.24 16.37 -42.56
N GLY A 813 10.78 17.36 -41.85
CA GLY A 813 10.98 18.72 -42.37
C GLY A 813 9.74 19.63 -42.35
N SER A 814 8.68 19.21 -41.66
CA SER A 814 7.42 19.98 -41.53
C SER A 814 7.45 20.97 -40.36
N THR A 815 6.55 21.96 -40.44
CA THR A 815 6.27 23.14 -39.58
C THR A 815 6.77 23.17 -38.12
N ASN A 816 7.01 24.39 -37.60
CA ASN A 816 7.21 24.68 -36.17
C ASN A 816 5.95 24.30 -35.36
N LEU A 817 5.84 23.05 -34.92
CA LEU A 817 4.77 22.58 -34.04
C LEU A 817 5.18 22.80 -32.58
N PRO A 818 4.46 23.63 -31.79
CA PRO A 818 4.75 23.79 -30.37
C PRO A 818 4.46 22.47 -29.65
N PHE A 819 5.45 21.94 -28.92
CA PHE A 819 5.27 20.68 -28.18
C PHE A 819 4.16 20.77 -27.12
N SER A 820 3.96 21.98 -26.56
CA SER A 820 2.90 22.27 -25.59
C SER A 820 1.48 21.98 -26.09
N LEU A 821 1.21 22.12 -27.40
CA LEU A 821 -0.09 21.81 -27.99
C LEU A 821 -0.40 20.30 -27.92
N LEU A 822 0.61 19.47 -28.19
CA LEU A 822 0.50 18.01 -28.14
C LEU A 822 0.40 17.51 -26.71
N LEU A 823 1.15 18.15 -25.80
CA LEU A 823 1.16 17.81 -24.37
C LEU A 823 -0.17 18.12 -23.67
N GLY A 824 -1.08 18.89 -24.29
CA GLY A 824 -2.40 19.21 -23.75
C GLY A 824 -3.53 18.27 -24.21
N ASN A 825 -3.34 17.46 -25.26
CA ASN A 825 -4.44 16.67 -25.84
C ASN A 825 -3.99 15.34 -26.47
N LEU A 826 -4.26 14.23 -25.77
CA LEU A 826 -3.89 12.88 -26.22
C LEU A 826 -4.59 12.49 -27.54
N SER A 827 -5.87 12.83 -27.68
CA SER A 827 -6.63 12.52 -28.89
C SER A 827 -6.06 13.26 -30.10
N LEU A 828 -5.59 14.49 -29.90
CA LEU A 828 -4.93 15.27 -30.94
C LEU A 828 -3.59 14.64 -31.33
N ALA A 829 -2.73 14.32 -30.37
CA ALA A 829 -1.44 13.67 -30.64
C ALA A 829 -1.61 12.36 -31.42
N ARG A 830 -2.57 11.51 -31.02
CA ARG A 830 -2.90 10.28 -31.76
C ARG A 830 -3.47 10.54 -33.15
N ALA A 831 -4.39 11.49 -33.28
CA ALA A 831 -4.98 11.81 -34.57
C ALA A 831 -3.93 12.29 -35.58
N VAL A 832 -2.93 13.04 -35.13
CA VAL A 832 -1.79 13.44 -35.97
C VAL A 832 -1.01 12.22 -36.47
N LEU A 833 -0.66 11.28 -35.59
CA LEU A 833 0.04 10.06 -35.97
C LEU A 833 -0.77 9.24 -37.00
N VAL A 834 -2.09 9.13 -36.80
CA VAL A 834 -2.99 8.43 -37.73
C VAL A 834 -3.02 9.11 -39.10
N LEU A 835 -3.10 10.44 -39.16
CA LEU A 835 -3.05 11.17 -40.43
C LEU A 835 -1.71 10.97 -41.14
N GLN A 836 -0.59 10.97 -40.40
CA GLN A 836 0.73 10.70 -40.95
C GLN A 836 0.85 9.30 -41.53
N GLN A 837 0.41 8.27 -40.80
CA GLN A 837 0.40 6.88 -41.27
C GLN A 837 -0.42 6.71 -42.56
N GLN A 838 -1.49 7.51 -42.72
CA GLN A 838 -2.37 7.50 -43.90
C GLN A 838 -1.91 8.44 -45.03
N GLY A 839 -0.77 9.12 -44.86
CA GLY A 839 -0.22 10.07 -45.85
C GLY A 839 -1.13 11.28 -46.11
N LEU A 840 -1.89 11.73 -45.11
CA LEU A 840 -2.82 12.86 -45.20
C LEU A 840 -2.22 14.14 -44.56
N PRO A 841 -2.59 15.33 -45.03
CA PRO A 841 -2.09 16.59 -44.48
C PRO A 841 -2.54 16.77 -43.03
N VAL A 842 -1.57 16.99 -42.14
CA VAL A 842 -1.81 17.22 -40.71
C VAL A 842 -2.23 18.67 -40.43
N ASP A 843 -1.85 19.60 -41.31
CA ASP A 843 -2.08 21.04 -41.19
C ASP A 843 -3.57 21.41 -41.08
N ASP A 844 -4.46 20.64 -41.72
CA ASP A 844 -5.91 20.87 -41.64
C ASP A 844 -6.42 20.69 -40.21
N LEU A 845 -5.94 19.67 -39.50
CA LEU A 845 -6.32 19.39 -38.11
C LEU A 845 -5.65 20.35 -37.12
N LEU A 846 -4.39 20.72 -37.34
CA LEU A 846 -3.58 21.50 -36.39
C LEU A 846 -3.74 23.01 -36.54
N LEU A 847 -3.91 23.53 -37.77
CA LEU A 847 -3.88 24.97 -38.06
C LEU A 847 -5.24 25.53 -38.47
N HIS A 848 -6.11 24.73 -39.09
CA HIS A 848 -7.35 25.23 -39.70
C HIS A 848 -8.59 24.98 -38.82
N PHE A 849 -8.60 23.94 -38.00
CA PHE A 849 -9.75 23.61 -37.16
C PHE A 849 -9.71 24.32 -35.81
N ALA A 850 -10.75 25.12 -35.52
CA ALA A 850 -11.00 25.68 -34.20
C ALA A 850 -11.82 24.71 -33.33
N GLU A 851 -11.78 24.89 -32.00
CA GLU A 851 -12.69 24.19 -31.09
C GLU A 851 -14.15 24.63 -31.34
N PRO A 852 -15.15 23.72 -31.31
CA PRO A 852 -15.09 22.30 -30.92
C PRO A 852 -14.81 21.31 -32.07
N LEU A 853 -14.61 21.79 -33.29
CA LEU A 853 -14.44 20.95 -34.49
C LEU A 853 -13.16 20.12 -34.41
N GLN A 854 -12.05 20.71 -33.96
CA GLN A 854 -10.77 20.02 -33.78
C GLN A 854 -10.91 18.79 -32.89
N THR A 855 -11.56 18.92 -31.73
CA THR A 855 -11.83 17.81 -30.81
C THR A 855 -12.71 16.73 -31.46
N ARG A 856 -13.78 17.12 -32.16
CA ARG A 856 -14.68 16.17 -32.84
C ARG A 856 -13.97 15.41 -33.96
N ALA A 857 -13.13 16.09 -34.74
CA ALA A 857 -12.34 15.50 -35.81
C ALA A 857 -11.26 14.55 -35.27
N ALA A 858 -10.52 14.96 -34.22
CA ALA A 858 -9.54 14.10 -33.56
C ALA A 858 -10.18 12.82 -33.00
N ALA A 859 -11.33 12.95 -32.33
CA ALA A 859 -12.08 11.80 -31.82
C ALA A 859 -12.55 10.85 -32.93
N ALA A 860 -13.01 11.40 -34.06
CA ALA A 860 -13.40 10.61 -35.23
C ALA A 860 -12.21 9.87 -35.86
N LEU A 861 -11.04 10.50 -35.99
CA LEU A 861 -9.83 9.89 -36.55
C LEU A 861 -9.32 8.73 -35.69
N VAL A 862 -9.25 8.93 -34.37
CA VAL A 862 -8.90 7.86 -33.42
C VAL A 862 -9.92 6.71 -33.47
N LYS A 863 -11.20 7.03 -33.68
CA LYS A 863 -12.24 6.00 -33.84
C LYS A 863 -12.04 5.20 -35.13
N LEU A 864 -11.70 5.85 -36.23
CA LEU A 864 -11.46 5.22 -37.53
C LEU A 864 -10.24 4.32 -37.50
N GLU A 865 -9.15 4.72 -36.84
CA GLU A 865 -7.96 3.88 -36.63
C GLU A 865 -8.33 2.49 -36.06
N GLN A 866 -9.36 2.42 -35.23
CA GLN A 866 -9.80 1.17 -34.58
C GLN A 866 -10.70 0.28 -35.45
N ILE A 867 -11.42 0.84 -36.43
CA ILE A 867 -12.53 0.15 -37.11
C ILE A 867 -12.45 0.16 -38.64
N ALA A 868 -11.70 1.08 -39.23
CA ALA A 868 -11.57 1.20 -40.68
C ALA A 868 -10.59 0.16 -41.21
N PRO A 869 -10.83 -0.44 -42.40
CA PRO A 869 -9.82 -1.24 -43.07
C PRO A 869 -8.68 -0.34 -43.56
N GLU A 870 -7.45 -0.87 -43.63
CA GLU A 870 -6.22 -0.12 -43.97
C GLU A 870 -6.30 0.65 -45.29
N GLU A 871 -7.17 0.24 -46.22
CA GLU A 871 -7.34 0.84 -47.55
C GLU A 871 -8.38 1.99 -47.59
N SER A 872 -9.03 2.36 -46.47
CA SER A 872 -10.14 3.34 -46.43
C SER A 872 -9.71 4.81 -46.29
N GLN A 873 -8.75 5.26 -47.11
CA GLN A 873 -8.26 6.66 -47.07
C GLN A 873 -9.39 7.70 -47.24
N SER A 874 -10.46 7.33 -47.96
CA SER A 874 -11.62 8.20 -48.21
C SER A 874 -12.49 8.45 -46.96
N ALA A 875 -12.57 7.49 -46.02
CA ALA A 875 -13.26 7.68 -44.74
C ALA A 875 -12.50 8.65 -43.82
N PHE A 876 -11.16 8.54 -43.77
CA PHE A 876 -10.32 9.47 -43.02
C PHE A 876 -10.43 10.89 -43.58
N ARG A 877 -10.47 11.05 -44.92
CA ARG A 877 -10.74 12.35 -45.56
C ARG A 877 -12.10 12.93 -45.19
N LEU A 878 -13.15 12.11 -45.17
CA LEU A 878 -14.49 12.56 -44.81
C LEU A 878 -14.57 13.05 -43.35
N ALA A 879 -13.84 12.40 -42.42
CA ALA A 879 -13.79 12.81 -41.02
C ALA A 879 -13.16 14.20 -40.79
N ILE A 880 -12.25 14.64 -41.68
CA ILE A 880 -11.57 15.95 -41.61
C ILE A 880 -12.20 17.02 -42.51
N GLN A 881 -13.41 16.83 -43.02
CA GLN A 881 -14.11 17.88 -43.80
C GLN A 881 -14.96 18.79 -42.91
N ASP A 882 -14.87 20.11 -43.12
CA ASP A 882 -15.74 21.11 -42.46
C ASP A 882 -16.97 21.45 -43.32
N ASN A 883 -17.73 20.43 -43.71
CA ASN A 883 -18.98 20.59 -44.45
C ASN A 883 -20.08 19.71 -43.84
N THR A 884 -21.30 19.79 -44.37
CA THR A 884 -22.43 18.99 -43.87
C THR A 884 -22.20 17.49 -43.93
N GLU A 885 -21.42 17.00 -44.91
CA GLU A 885 -21.14 15.57 -45.04
C GLU A 885 -20.17 15.09 -43.97
N GLY A 886 -19.10 15.85 -43.71
CA GLY A 886 -18.18 15.61 -42.61
C GLY A 886 -18.87 15.71 -41.25
N HIS A 887 -19.78 16.69 -41.08
CA HIS A 887 -20.61 16.81 -39.87
C HIS A 887 -21.44 15.54 -39.64
N ASP A 888 -22.24 15.14 -40.63
CA ASP A 888 -23.14 13.99 -40.54
C ASP A 888 -22.35 12.69 -40.29
N PHE A 889 -21.19 12.56 -40.93
CA PHE A 889 -20.30 11.41 -40.78
C PHE A 889 -19.73 11.32 -39.37
N ARG A 890 -19.17 12.42 -38.83
CA ARG A 890 -18.67 12.46 -37.45
C ARG A 890 -19.78 12.15 -36.44
N LEU A 891 -20.98 12.69 -36.64
CA LEU A 891 -22.13 12.47 -35.75
C LEU A 891 -22.56 11.00 -35.74
N LEU A 892 -22.66 10.35 -36.89
CA LEU A 892 -23.03 8.93 -36.99
C LEU A 892 -21.91 8.00 -36.48
N LEU A 893 -20.65 8.32 -36.79
CA LEU A 893 -19.48 7.57 -36.32
C LEU A 893 -19.38 7.58 -34.79
N ALA A 894 -19.72 8.70 -34.14
CA ALA A 894 -19.75 8.80 -32.68
C ALA A 894 -20.75 7.82 -32.02
N ARG A 895 -21.80 7.39 -32.74
CA ARG A 895 -22.82 6.44 -32.23
C ARG A 895 -22.36 4.98 -32.29
N ILE A 896 -21.25 4.70 -32.96
CA ILE A 896 -20.69 3.36 -33.04
C ILE A 896 -20.04 2.98 -31.70
N THR A 897 -20.52 1.91 -31.05
CA THR A 897 -19.99 1.48 -29.74
C THR A 897 -18.76 0.59 -29.89
N THR A 898 -17.65 0.92 -29.23
CA THR A 898 -16.33 0.25 -29.34
C THR A 898 -16.19 -1.08 -28.60
N LYS A 899 -17.26 -1.63 -28.03
CA LYS A 899 -17.16 -2.86 -27.20
C LYS A 899 -16.90 -4.14 -27.99
N ASN A 900 -17.10 -4.14 -29.31
CA ASN A 900 -16.86 -5.28 -30.20
C ASN A 900 -16.09 -4.82 -31.44
N LYS A 901 -15.27 -5.70 -32.03
CA LYS A 901 -14.64 -5.47 -33.34
C LYS A 901 -15.75 -5.38 -34.40
N LEU A 902 -16.07 -4.16 -34.83
CA LEU A 902 -17.14 -3.93 -35.79
C LEU A 902 -16.68 -4.32 -37.20
N PRO A 903 -17.60 -4.79 -38.06
CA PRO A 903 -17.29 -5.08 -39.45
C PRO A 903 -16.86 -3.80 -40.18
N PRO A 904 -15.74 -3.82 -40.93
CA PRO A 904 -15.29 -2.69 -41.76
C PRO A 904 -16.38 -2.15 -42.71
N TYR A 905 -17.29 -3.03 -43.15
CA TYR A 905 -18.47 -2.71 -43.95
C TYR A 905 -19.33 -1.55 -43.40
N LEU A 906 -19.38 -1.34 -42.08
CA LEU A 906 -20.19 -0.25 -41.51
C LEU A 906 -19.63 1.14 -41.83
N VAL A 907 -18.32 1.26 -41.98
CA VAL A 907 -17.68 2.53 -42.38
C VAL A 907 -18.04 2.83 -43.83
N GLU A 908 -17.99 1.82 -44.71
CA GLU A 908 -18.38 1.91 -46.11
C GLU A 908 -19.87 2.25 -46.29
N LEU A 909 -20.75 1.63 -45.48
CA LEU A 909 -22.18 1.91 -45.45
C LEU A 909 -22.48 3.37 -45.13
N LEU A 910 -21.81 3.91 -44.10
CA LEU A 910 -21.97 5.31 -43.69
C LEU A 910 -21.44 6.26 -44.77
N GLN A 911 -20.22 6.04 -45.23
CA GLN A 911 -19.60 6.88 -46.24
C GLN A 911 -20.45 6.95 -47.51
N THR A 912 -20.80 5.79 -48.07
CA THR A 912 -21.58 5.70 -49.31
C THR A 912 -22.99 6.26 -49.13
N GLY A 913 -23.63 6.00 -47.99
CA GLY A 913 -24.98 6.48 -47.71
C GLY A 913 -25.07 8.00 -47.49
N ILE A 914 -24.03 8.62 -46.94
CA ILE A 914 -23.95 10.09 -46.79
C ILE A 914 -23.70 10.74 -48.15
N SER A 915 -22.68 10.29 -48.89
CA SER A 915 -22.34 10.87 -50.20
C SER A 915 -23.48 10.75 -51.21
N ASN A 916 -24.26 9.66 -51.16
CA ASN A 916 -25.39 9.45 -52.06
C ASN A 916 -26.75 9.97 -51.53
N ARG A 917 -26.78 10.56 -50.32
CA ARG A 917 -28.03 10.99 -49.64
C ARG A 917 -29.13 9.92 -49.68
N ARG A 918 -28.76 8.67 -49.34
CA ARG A 918 -29.67 7.51 -49.39
C ARG A 918 -30.82 7.65 -48.39
N ILE A 919 -32.06 7.40 -48.85
CA ILE A 919 -33.30 7.48 -48.06
C ILE A 919 -34.06 6.14 -47.90
N SER A 920 -33.49 5.04 -48.43
CA SER A 920 -34.03 3.68 -48.37
C SER A 920 -33.12 2.76 -47.55
N ALA A 921 -33.72 1.84 -46.79
CA ALA A 921 -33.01 0.87 -45.97
C ALA A 921 -32.17 -0.12 -46.79
N ASP A 922 -31.01 -0.53 -46.25
CA ASP A 922 -30.08 -1.48 -46.87
C ASP A 922 -30.03 -2.83 -46.12
N TYR A 923 -31.21 -3.30 -45.69
CA TYR A 923 -31.33 -4.47 -44.82
C TYR A 923 -30.77 -5.76 -45.42
N ASP A 924 -30.90 -5.93 -46.75
CA ASP A 924 -30.42 -7.13 -47.44
C ASP A 924 -28.89 -7.24 -47.40
N ASN A 925 -28.16 -6.14 -47.60
CA ASN A 925 -26.70 -6.16 -47.56
C ASN A 925 -26.16 -6.16 -46.13
N ILE A 926 -26.85 -5.51 -45.19
CA ILE A 926 -26.53 -5.61 -43.75
C ILE A 926 -26.68 -7.08 -43.28
N GLY A 927 -27.74 -7.77 -43.70
CA GLY A 927 -27.99 -9.17 -43.36
C GLY A 927 -26.93 -10.14 -43.90
N LYS A 928 -26.39 -9.85 -45.10
CA LYS A 928 -25.33 -10.64 -45.74
C LYS A 928 -23.95 -10.43 -45.12
N ASN A 929 -23.60 -9.19 -44.75
CA ASN A 929 -22.26 -8.83 -44.29
C ASN A 929 -22.08 -8.91 -42.76
N ILE A 930 -23.17 -9.05 -41.99
CA ILE A 930 -23.13 -9.07 -40.52
C ILE A 930 -23.87 -10.30 -39.99
N GLU A 931 -23.12 -11.35 -39.66
CA GLU A 931 -23.66 -12.60 -39.11
C GLU A 931 -24.19 -12.44 -37.68
N ASN A 932 -23.49 -11.66 -36.84
CA ASN A 932 -23.83 -11.50 -35.43
C ASN A 932 -25.14 -10.71 -35.27
N ALA A 933 -26.16 -11.34 -34.68
CA ALA A 933 -27.49 -10.75 -34.50
C ALA A 933 -27.47 -9.41 -33.74
N ARG A 934 -26.64 -9.26 -32.71
CA ARG A 934 -26.55 -8.03 -31.92
C ARG A 934 -25.90 -6.89 -32.70
N LEU A 935 -24.84 -7.19 -33.45
CA LEU A 935 -24.21 -6.21 -34.35
C LEU A 935 -25.13 -5.83 -35.51
N ARG A 936 -25.92 -6.78 -36.00
CA ARG A 936 -26.92 -6.54 -37.05
C ARG A 936 -28.01 -5.56 -36.60
N THR A 937 -28.51 -5.71 -35.38
CA THR A 937 -29.45 -4.72 -34.79
C THR A 937 -28.82 -3.34 -34.65
N GLN A 938 -27.55 -3.25 -34.25
CA GLN A 938 -26.84 -1.97 -34.20
C GLN A 938 -26.68 -1.35 -35.58
N ALA A 939 -26.38 -2.16 -36.60
CA ALA A 939 -26.29 -1.72 -37.98
C ALA A 939 -27.62 -1.21 -38.52
N TYR A 940 -28.74 -1.88 -38.23
CA TYR A 940 -30.08 -1.41 -38.61
C TYR A 940 -30.40 -0.06 -37.98
N ASN A 941 -30.15 0.11 -36.67
CA ASN A 941 -30.40 1.38 -35.99
C ASN A 941 -29.52 2.52 -36.56
N LEU A 942 -28.29 2.21 -36.95
CA LEU A 942 -27.37 3.16 -37.57
C LEU A 942 -27.85 3.56 -38.98
N ASP A 943 -28.32 2.58 -39.77
CA ASP A 943 -28.91 2.79 -41.10
C ASP A 943 -30.18 3.64 -41.05
N GLU A 944 -31.08 3.34 -40.10
CA GLU A 944 -32.29 4.15 -39.85
C GLU A 944 -31.94 5.61 -39.51
N SER A 945 -30.89 5.81 -38.71
CA SER A 945 -30.44 7.14 -38.32
C SER A 945 -29.87 7.91 -39.51
N LEU A 946 -29.09 7.24 -40.37
CA LEU A 946 -28.58 7.82 -41.62
C LEU A 946 -29.73 8.26 -42.54
N ILE A 947 -30.72 7.40 -42.74
CA ILE A 947 -31.90 7.70 -43.56
C ILE A 947 -32.66 8.89 -43.00
N LEU A 948 -32.86 8.95 -41.69
CA LEU A 948 -33.55 10.06 -41.05
C LEU A 948 -32.79 11.38 -41.26
N ILE A 949 -31.48 11.39 -41.02
CA ILE A 949 -30.64 12.59 -41.22
C ILE A 949 -30.77 13.07 -42.68
N ASN A 950 -30.67 12.16 -43.64
CA ASN A 950 -30.82 12.51 -45.06
C ASN A 950 -32.22 13.06 -45.40
N ARG A 951 -33.28 12.53 -44.78
CA ARG A 951 -34.64 13.08 -44.94
C ARG A 951 -34.79 14.47 -44.34
N LEU A 952 -34.19 14.73 -43.18
CA LEU A 952 -34.19 16.05 -42.55
C LEU A 952 -33.36 17.06 -43.36
N ARG A 953 -32.21 16.65 -43.90
CA ARG A 953 -31.43 17.48 -44.83
C ARG A 953 -32.21 17.84 -46.09
N ALA A 954 -33.03 16.93 -46.61
CA ALA A 954 -33.91 17.21 -47.75
C ALA A 954 -35.05 18.21 -47.43
N LEU A 955 -35.30 18.50 -46.15
CA LEU A 955 -36.23 19.55 -45.68
C LEU A 955 -35.49 20.86 -45.29
N ASP A 956 -34.19 20.93 -45.57
CA ASP A 956 -33.27 22.03 -45.21
C ASP A 956 -33.17 22.30 -43.70
N PHE A 957 -33.13 21.25 -42.87
CA PHE A 957 -32.79 21.39 -41.46
C PHE A 957 -31.28 21.58 -41.25
N ASP A 958 -30.94 22.46 -40.31
CA ASP A 958 -29.56 22.77 -39.94
C ASP A 958 -28.94 21.71 -39.02
N ASP A 959 -27.66 21.91 -38.72
CA ASP A 959 -26.87 21.00 -37.87
C ASP A 959 -27.43 20.91 -36.45
N LEU A 960 -27.95 22.01 -35.90
CA LEU A 960 -28.50 22.07 -34.54
C LEU A 960 -29.76 21.21 -34.40
N PHE A 961 -30.66 21.27 -35.37
CA PHE A 961 -31.86 20.46 -35.39
C PHE A 961 -31.51 18.96 -35.52
N ILE A 962 -30.59 18.64 -36.44
CA ILE A 962 -30.17 17.25 -36.68
C ILE A 962 -29.45 16.66 -35.47
N GLU A 963 -28.51 17.40 -34.88
CA GLU A 963 -27.85 17.00 -33.64
C GLU A 963 -28.91 16.73 -32.56
N TYR A 964 -29.93 17.60 -32.43
CA TYR A 964 -30.98 17.44 -31.43
C TYR A 964 -31.81 16.17 -31.64
N VAL A 965 -32.28 15.89 -32.86
CA VAL A 965 -33.08 14.68 -33.15
C VAL A 965 -32.28 13.41 -32.84
N VAL A 966 -30.97 13.45 -33.06
CA VAL A 966 -30.07 12.32 -32.85
C VAL A 966 -29.66 12.17 -31.38
N ARG A 967 -29.92 13.17 -30.51
CA ARG A 967 -29.73 13.04 -29.06
C ARG A 967 -30.62 11.92 -28.52
N ASN A 968 -30.19 11.29 -27.43
CA ASN A 968 -30.91 10.17 -26.82
C ASN A 968 -31.55 10.56 -25.46
N ASP A 969 -32.02 11.80 -25.33
CA ASP A 969 -32.77 12.28 -24.17
C ASP A 969 -34.30 12.14 -24.37
N GLU A 970 -35.08 12.38 -23.32
CA GLU A 970 -36.52 12.16 -23.35
C GLU A 970 -37.25 13.04 -24.37
N LYS A 971 -36.83 14.30 -24.51
CA LYS A 971 -37.44 15.25 -25.44
C LYS A 971 -37.06 14.94 -26.88
N SER A 972 -35.78 14.65 -27.13
CA SER A 972 -35.31 14.27 -28.46
C SER A 972 -35.95 12.95 -28.94
N ARG A 973 -36.12 11.95 -28.05
CA ARG A 973 -36.85 10.71 -28.38
C ARG A 973 -38.31 10.97 -28.72
N GLN A 974 -38.96 11.92 -28.05
CA GLN A 974 -40.33 12.28 -28.39
C GLN A 974 -40.40 12.93 -29.77
N LEU A 975 -39.51 13.86 -30.07
CA LEU A 975 -39.44 14.48 -31.40
C LEU A 975 -39.16 13.42 -32.48
N TYR A 976 -38.22 12.50 -32.23
CA TYR A 976 -37.92 11.38 -33.12
C TYR A 976 -39.16 10.51 -33.40
N ARG A 977 -39.92 10.14 -32.36
CA ARG A 977 -41.17 9.36 -32.50
C ARG A 977 -42.24 10.13 -33.26
N ALA A 978 -42.38 11.43 -32.98
CA ALA A 978 -43.31 12.29 -33.70
C ALA A 978 -42.98 12.35 -35.18
N ILE A 979 -41.69 12.54 -35.53
CA ILE A 979 -41.22 12.55 -36.92
C ILE A 979 -41.54 11.22 -37.61
N LEU A 980 -41.22 10.08 -36.99
CA LEU A 980 -41.50 8.77 -37.59
C LEU A 980 -42.99 8.54 -37.84
N ARG A 981 -43.85 8.91 -36.90
CA ARG A 981 -45.31 8.75 -37.06
C ARG A 981 -45.86 9.64 -38.16
N VAL A 982 -45.39 10.88 -38.25
CA VAL A 982 -45.77 11.79 -39.34
C VAL A 982 -45.30 11.25 -40.69
N GLU A 983 -44.07 10.74 -40.76
CA GLU A 983 -43.53 10.13 -41.98
C GLU A 983 -44.34 8.90 -42.42
N GLU A 984 -44.74 8.04 -41.48
CA GLU A 984 -45.56 6.85 -41.72
C GLU A 984 -46.95 7.20 -42.27
N GLU A 985 -47.64 8.17 -41.64
CA GLU A 985 -48.96 8.63 -42.09
C GLU A 985 -48.87 9.30 -43.47
N CYS A 986 -47.88 10.18 -43.67
CA CYS A 986 -47.66 10.81 -44.97
C CYS A 986 -47.32 9.77 -46.05
N GLN A 987 -46.53 8.74 -45.73
CA GLN A 987 -46.22 7.66 -46.65
C GLN A 987 -47.46 6.81 -46.98
N THR A 988 -48.32 6.53 -46.00
CA THR A 988 -49.58 5.80 -46.20
C THR A 988 -50.53 6.54 -47.13
N ILE A 989 -50.68 7.86 -46.92
CA ILE A 989 -51.52 8.72 -47.76
C ILE A 989 -50.94 8.81 -49.17
N ARG A 990 -49.62 9.04 -49.31
CA ARG A 990 -48.94 9.04 -50.61
C ARG A 990 -49.13 7.72 -51.36
N ALA A 991 -48.96 6.58 -50.69
CA ALA A 991 -49.12 5.26 -51.30
C ALA A 991 -50.55 5.03 -51.81
N ARG A 992 -51.56 5.40 -51.00
CA ARG A 992 -52.97 5.31 -51.39
C ARG A 992 -53.27 6.21 -52.59
N LEU A 993 -52.92 7.49 -52.52
CA LEU A 993 -53.20 8.44 -53.60
C LEU A 993 -52.44 8.09 -54.88
N LYS A 994 -51.19 7.64 -54.80
CA LYS A 994 -50.43 7.15 -55.95
C LYS A 994 -51.07 5.93 -56.62
N LYS A 995 -51.75 5.07 -55.85
CA LYS A 995 -52.51 3.94 -56.41
C LYS A 995 -53.78 4.43 -57.12
N GLU A 996 -54.45 5.43 -56.56
CA GLU A 996 -55.66 6.03 -57.12
C GLU A 996 -55.38 6.88 -58.36
N ALA A 997 -54.26 7.61 -58.40
CA ALA A 997 -53.78 8.39 -59.55
C ALA A 997 -53.61 7.55 -60.82
N LYS A 998 -53.38 6.24 -60.68
CA LYS A 998 -53.30 5.32 -61.83
C LYS A 998 -54.67 5.04 -62.48
N ILE A 999 -55.76 5.40 -61.81
CA ILE A 999 -57.14 5.04 -62.20
C ILE A 999 -57.95 6.30 -62.55
N ASP A 1000 -57.59 7.46 -62.00
CA ASP A 1000 -58.35 8.71 -62.12
C ASP A 1000 -57.38 9.91 -62.23
N GLU A 1001 -57.46 10.70 -63.30
CA GLU A 1001 -56.60 11.87 -63.52
C GLU A 1001 -56.77 12.94 -62.43
N SER A 1002 -57.97 13.09 -61.86
CA SER A 1002 -58.21 14.02 -60.74
C SER A 1002 -57.51 13.58 -59.44
N ALA A 1003 -57.12 12.31 -59.35
CA ALA A 1003 -56.34 11.76 -58.25
C ALA A 1003 -54.84 12.04 -58.40
N ASP A 1004 -54.34 12.21 -59.62
CA ASP A 1004 -52.97 12.58 -59.93
C ASP A 1004 -52.70 14.05 -59.54
N ASP A 1005 -53.62 14.96 -59.90
CA ASP A 1005 -53.56 16.36 -59.47
C ASP A 1005 -53.53 16.49 -57.94
N LYS A 1006 -54.39 15.73 -57.24
CA LYS A 1006 -54.41 15.70 -55.77
C LYS A 1006 -53.11 15.14 -55.17
N TYR A 1007 -52.46 14.19 -55.85
CA TYR A 1007 -51.18 13.63 -55.41
C TYR A 1007 -50.03 14.63 -55.57
N GLU A 1008 -49.95 15.35 -56.69
CA GLU A 1008 -48.95 16.38 -56.92
C GLU A 1008 -49.12 17.59 -56.00
N HIS A 1009 -50.36 18.03 -55.76
CA HIS A 1009 -50.65 19.07 -54.77
C HIS A 1009 -50.29 18.65 -53.34
N LEU A 1010 -50.47 17.37 -53.00
CA LEU A 1010 -50.05 16.83 -51.71
C LEU A 1010 -48.52 16.91 -51.56
N LEU A 1011 -47.73 16.48 -52.55
CA LEU A 1011 -46.26 16.44 -52.44
C LEU A 1011 -45.66 17.81 -52.08
N ARG A 1012 -46.17 18.89 -52.68
CA ARG A 1012 -45.72 20.27 -52.39
C ARG A 1012 -46.15 20.74 -51.00
N SER A 1013 -47.39 20.47 -50.64
CA SER A 1013 -47.99 20.90 -49.37
C SER A 1013 -47.43 20.12 -48.17
N GLU A 1014 -47.14 18.83 -48.36
CA GLU A 1014 -46.57 17.92 -47.38
C GLU A 1014 -45.14 18.34 -46.98
N HIS A 1015 -44.35 18.90 -47.90
CA HIS A 1015 -43.02 19.44 -47.57
C HIS A 1015 -43.11 20.56 -46.53
N LEU A 1016 -43.98 21.56 -46.77
CA LEU A 1016 -44.18 22.69 -45.86
C LEU A 1016 -44.82 22.25 -44.54
N TYR A 1017 -45.82 21.36 -44.62
CA TYR A 1017 -46.48 20.76 -43.47
C TYR A 1017 -45.47 20.06 -42.55
N ARG A 1018 -44.64 19.15 -43.09
CA ARG A 1018 -43.65 18.42 -42.30
C ARG A 1018 -42.61 19.34 -41.69
N LYS A 1019 -42.08 20.29 -42.47
CA LYS A 1019 -41.09 21.25 -41.98
C LYS A 1019 -41.63 22.10 -40.83
N ASP A 1020 -42.79 22.74 -40.99
CA ASP A 1020 -43.37 23.59 -39.95
C ASP A 1020 -43.84 22.77 -38.73
N LEU A 1021 -44.35 21.55 -38.93
CA LEU A 1021 -44.75 20.68 -37.83
C LEU A 1021 -43.55 20.21 -37.00
N TYR A 1022 -42.48 19.73 -37.65
CA TYR A 1022 -41.27 19.30 -36.96
C TYR A 1022 -40.60 20.46 -36.22
N GLN A 1023 -40.54 21.64 -36.85
CA GLN A 1023 -40.03 22.85 -36.23
C GLN A 1023 -40.89 23.27 -35.03
N THR A 1024 -42.22 23.24 -35.16
CA THR A 1024 -43.14 23.57 -34.07
C THR A 1024 -42.94 22.67 -32.85
N ILE A 1025 -42.81 21.36 -33.06
CA ILE A 1025 -42.59 20.41 -31.97
C ILE A 1025 -41.22 20.64 -31.33
N TYR A 1026 -40.18 20.86 -32.14
CA TYR A 1026 -38.84 21.19 -31.66
C TYR A 1026 -38.84 22.48 -30.82
N ASP A 1027 -39.47 23.55 -31.30
CA ASP A 1027 -39.55 24.84 -30.62
C ASP A 1027 -40.30 24.71 -29.29
N ALA A 1028 -41.36 23.91 -29.25
CA ALA A 1028 -42.14 23.68 -28.03
C ALA A 1028 -41.33 22.90 -26.97
N LEU A 1029 -40.57 21.89 -27.40
CA LEU A 1029 -39.73 21.08 -26.51
C LEU A 1029 -38.50 21.86 -26.01
N ASN A 1030 -37.99 22.80 -26.82
CA ASN A 1030 -36.83 23.64 -26.51
C ASN A 1030 -37.17 25.08 -26.07
N ALA A 1031 -38.44 25.35 -25.80
CA ALA A 1031 -38.86 26.67 -25.33
C ALA A 1031 -38.13 27.08 -24.04
N PRO A 1032 -37.78 28.38 -23.87
CA PRO A 1032 -37.10 28.89 -22.69
C PRO A 1032 -37.77 28.44 -21.39
N LYS A 1033 -36.96 28.17 -20.37
CA LYS A 1033 -37.48 27.67 -19.07
C LYS A 1033 -38.45 28.68 -18.45
N GLU A 1034 -38.17 29.97 -18.62
CA GLU A 1034 -38.92 31.10 -18.08
C GLU A 1034 -40.30 31.28 -18.71
N MET A 1035 -40.57 30.66 -19.87
CA MET A 1035 -41.86 30.78 -20.53
C MET A 1035 -42.92 29.93 -19.80
N PRO A 1036 -44.07 30.53 -19.39
CA PRO A 1036 -45.14 29.82 -18.69
C PRO A 1036 -45.63 28.60 -19.47
N THR A 1037 -45.95 27.51 -18.76
CA THR A 1037 -46.43 26.26 -19.34
C THR A 1037 -47.68 26.48 -20.21
N GLU A 1038 -48.62 27.31 -19.75
CA GLU A 1038 -49.81 27.68 -20.53
C GLU A 1038 -49.46 28.32 -21.88
N GLN A 1039 -48.48 29.22 -21.89
CA GLN A 1039 -48.01 29.89 -23.10
C GLN A 1039 -47.27 28.92 -24.06
N LYS A 1040 -46.54 27.95 -23.51
CA LYS A 1040 -45.90 26.88 -24.30
C LYS A 1040 -46.95 26.00 -25.00
N LEU A 1041 -48.00 25.61 -24.27
CA LEU A 1041 -49.08 24.78 -24.79
C LEU A 1041 -49.93 25.53 -25.82
N GLU A 1042 -50.18 26.83 -25.61
CA GLU A 1042 -50.87 27.68 -26.58
C GLU A 1042 -50.07 27.79 -27.89
N LYS A 1043 -48.75 28.05 -27.79
CA LYS A 1043 -47.88 28.12 -28.97
C LYS A 1043 -47.77 26.79 -29.71
N LEU A 1044 -47.69 25.67 -28.99
CA LEU A 1044 -47.70 24.33 -29.58
C LEU A 1044 -49.01 24.09 -30.36
N THR A 1045 -50.15 24.37 -29.73
CA THR A 1045 -51.47 24.16 -30.35
C THR A 1045 -51.63 25.06 -31.58
N ALA A 1046 -51.29 26.34 -31.46
CA ALA A 1046 -51.35 27.28 -32.58
C ALA A 1046 -50.39 26.90 -33.72
N GLY A 1047 -49.19 26.42 -33.40
CA GLY A 1047 -48.21 25.96 -34.38
C GLY A 1047 -48.64 24.69 -35.10
N ILE A 1048 -49.21 23.71 -34.41
CA ILE A 1048 -49.75 22.49 -35.04
C ILE A 1048 -50.89 22.87 -36.00
N SER A 1049 -51.84 23.69 -35.56
CA SER A 1049 -52.92 24.16 -36.45
C SER A 1049 -52.40 24.98 -37.64
N ARG A 1050 -51.32 25.76 -37.46
CA ARG A 1050 -50.67 26.47 -38.55
C ARG A 1050 -50.04 25.51 -39.56
N ALA A 1051 -49.33 24.49 -39.09
CA ALA A 1051 -48.75 23.48 -39.96
C ALA A 1051 -49.86 22.76 -40.74
N GLU A 1052 -50.93 22.33 -40.06
CA GLU A 1052 -52.09 21.66 -40.67
C GLU A 1052 -52.75 22.49 -41.78
N ASN A 1053 -52.76 23.83 -41.67
CA ASN A 1053 -53.33 24.69 -42.72
C ASN A 1053 -52.63 24.53 -44.08
N TYR A 1054 -51.34 24.19 -44.12
CA TYR A 1054 -50.65 23.95 -45.40
C TYR A 1054 -51.25 22.78 -46.17
N ILE A 1055 -51.79 21.79 -45.47
CA ILE A 1055 -52.28 20.54 -46.07
C ILE A 1055 -53.82 20.44 -46.06
N LYS A 1056 -54.48 21.27 -45.25
CA LYS A 1056 -55.93 21.26 -45.00
C LYS A 1056 -56.76 21.28 -46.28
N GLU A 1057 -56.50 22.23 -47.16
CA GLU A 1057 -57.23 22.41 -48.41
C GLU A 1057 -57.07 21.20 -49.35
N VAL A 1058 -55.95 20.46 -49.25
CA VAL A 1058 -55.69 19.26 -50.05
C VAL A 1058 -56.40 18.04 -49.47
N VAL A 1059 -56.39 17.88 -48.14
CA VAL A 1059 -56.92 16.68 -47.48
C VAL A 1059 -58.44 16.70 -47.33
N GLU A 1060 -59.05 17.90 -47.34
CA GLU A 1060 -60.50 18.10 -47.30
C GLU A 1060 -61.19 17.90 -48.66
N ILE A 1061 -60.44 17.78 -49.76
CA ILE A 1061 -61.01 17.44 -51.07
C ILE A 1061 -61.69 16.08 -50.99
N ASP A 1062 -63.02 16.07 -51.06
CA ASP A 1062 -63.86 14.87 -51.04
C ASP A 1062 -64.33 14.52 -52.45
N ARG A 1063 -63.99 13.32 -52.93
CA ARG A 1063 -64.39 12.85 -54.26
C ARG A 1063 -65.83 12.37 -54.31
N HIS A 1064 -66.36 11.87 -53.20
CA HIS A 1064 -67.72 11.31 -53.13
C HIS A 1064 -68.46 11.87 -51.90
N PRO A 1065 -68.73 13.19 -51.87
CA PRO A 1065 -69.36 13.83 -50.73
C PRO A 1065 -70.74 13.23 -50.43
N GLU A 1066 -71.50 12.87 -51.46
CA GLU A 1066 -72.82 12.23 -51.29
C GLU A 1066 -72.73 10.86 -50.62
N LEU A 1067 -71.78 10.03 -51.05
CA LEU A 1067 -71.55 8.70 -50.46
C LEU A 1067 -71.09 8.82 -49.01
N ARG A 1068 -70.18 9.75 -48.72
CA ARG A 1068 -69.71 10.00 -47.36
C ARG A 1068 -70.84 10.50 -46.46
N VAL A 1069 -71.66 11.44 -46.93
CA VAL A 1069 -72.81 11.94 -46.16
C VAL A 1069 -73.81 10.81 -45.88
N ALA A 1070 -74.09 9.94 -46.86
CA ALA A 1070 -74.94 8.77 -46.65
C ALA A 1070 -74.35 7.81 -45.61
N MET A 1071 -73.05 7.50 -45.71
CA MET A 1071 -72.35 6.67 -44.72
C MET A 1071 -72.34 7.30 -43.33
N ALA A 1072 -72.14 8.62 -43.24
CA ALA A 1072 -72.19 9.35 -41.98
C ALA A 1072 -73.57 9.23 -41.34
N ILE A 1073 -74.66 9.43 -42.09
CA ILE A 1073 -76.02 9.28 -41.55
C ILE A 1073 -76.26 7.86 -41.04
N ILE A 1074 -75.95 6.85 -41.86
CA ILE A 1074 -76.19 5.44 -41.51
C ILE A 1074 -75.36 5.03 -40.30
N ALA A 1075 -74.05 5.27 -40.34
CA ALA A 1075 -73.13 4.88 -39.29
C ALA A 1075 -73.50 5.54 -37.96
N ASN A 1076 -73.81 6.83 -37.97
CA ASN A 1076 -74.13 7.55 -36.73
C ASN A 1076 -75.50 7.18 -36.16
N ILE A 1077 -76.52 6.91 -36.99
CA ILE A 1077 -77.80 6.37 -36.48
C ILE A 1077 -77.56 5.02 -35.80
N LEU A 1078 -76.83 4.12 -36.46
CA LEU A 1078 -76.54 2.79 -35.93
C LEU A 1078 -75.72 2.87 -34.64
N THR A 1079 -74.68 3.70 -34.58
CA THR A 1079 -73.82 3.81 -33.40
C THR A 1079 -74.53 4.49 -32.24
N LEU A 1080 -75.31 5.55 -32.48
CA LEU A 1080 -76.08 6.23 -31.43
C LEU A 1080 -77.11 5.30 -30.79
N VAL A 1081 -77.85 4.54 -31.61
CA VAL A 1081 -78.89 3.62 -31.14
C VAL A 1081 -78.29 2.38 -30.48
N LEU A 1082 -77.33 1.72 -31.13
CA LEU A 1082 -76.83 0.42 -30.67
C LEU A 1082 -75.81 0.52 -29.53
N THR A 1083 -75.10 1.64 -29.43
CA THR A 1083 -74.03 1.81 -28.42
C THR A 1083 -74.38 2.85 -27.35
N ALA A 1084 -75.61 3.38 -27.36
CA ALA A 1084 -76.03 4.49 -26.51
C ALA A 1084 -75.02 5.66 -26.57
N SER A 1085 -74.56 5.99 -27.77
CA SER A 1085 -73.54 7.03 -28.07
C SER A 1085 -72.12 6.75 -27.58
N ILE A 1086 -71.82 5.62 -26.91
CA ILE A 1086 -70.47 5.33 -26.40
C ILE A 1086 -69.43 5.30 -27.53
N ALA A 1087 -69.75 4.68 -28.67
CA ALA A 1087 -68.83 4.63 -29.80
C ALA A 1087 -68.54 6.02 -30.39
N ASN A 1088 -69.54 6.92 -30.43
CA ASN A 1088 -69.37 8.31 -30.86
C ASN A 1088 -68.51 9.13 -29.87
N PHE A 1089 -68.64 8.89 -28.57
CA PHE A 1089 -67.75 9.51 -27.57
C PHE A 1089 -66.31 9.00 -27.68
N VAL A 1090 -66.11 7.71 -27.92
CA VAL A 1090 -64.77 7.15 -28.16
C VAL A 1090 -64.17 7.71 -29.45
N HIS A 1091 -64.96 7.81 -30.50
CA HIS A 1091 -64.57 8.44 -31.76
C HIS A 1091 -64.20 9.91 -31.56
N GLN A 1092 -65.03 10.71 -30.89
CA GLN A 1092 -64.72 12.10 -30.55
C GLN A 1092 -63.42 12.23 -29.74
N LYS A 1093 -63.20 11.32 -28.79
CA LYS A 1093 -61.96 11.29 -28.00
C LYS A 1093 -60.74 11.04 -28.88
N ASN A 1094 -60.81 10.15 -29.86
CA ASN A 1094 -59.68 9.77 -30.70
C ASN A 1094 -59.47 10.72 -31.89
N THR A 1095 -60.53 11.07 -32.62
CA THR A 1095 -60.45 11.80 -33.90
C THR A 1095 -60.82 13.27 -33.79
N GLY A 1096 -61.46 13.68 -32.68
CA GLY A 1096 -61.93 15.06 -32.45
C GLY A 1096 -63.34 15.33 -32.97
N ASP A 1097 -63.87 14.50 -33.85
CA ASP A 1097 -65.22 14.64 -34.40
C ASP A 1097 -66.19 13.68 -33.70
N PHE A 1098 -67.39 14.15 -33.33
CA PHE A 1098 -68.39 13.28 -32.68
C PHE A 1098 -69.04 12.29 -33.66
N LEU A 1099 -69.14 12.69 -34.94
CA LEU A 1099 -69.79 11.91 -35.98
C LEU A 1099 -68.76 11.10 -36.78
N PHE A 1100 -69.02 9.81 -36.98
CA PHE A 1100 -68.26 8.99 -37.93
C PHE A 1100 -68.43 9.53 -39.36
N PHE A 1101 -67.36 9.48 -40.16
CA PHE A 1101 -67.32 9.99 -41.54
C PHE A 1101 -67.64 11.50 -41.68
N TYR A 1102 -67.45 12.29 -40.62
CA TYR A 1102 -67.68 13.75 -40.66
C TYR A 1102 -66.77 14.47 -41.68
N ARG A 1103 -65.58 13.93 -41.96
CA ARG A 1103 -64.60 14.44 -42.93
C ARG A 1103 -64.06 13.31 -43.82
N PRO A 1104 -63.34 13.62 -44.91
CA PRO A 1104 -62.61 12.61 -45.70
C PRO A 1104 -61.54 11.90 -44.86
N ALA A 1105 -61.26 10.63 -45.20
CA ALA A 1105 -60.32 9.81 -44.44
C ALA A 1105 -58.90 10.42 -44.30
N SER A 1106 -58.40 11.16 -45.30
CA SER A 1106 -57.12 11.88 -45.17
C SER A 1106 -57.19 13.00 -44.13
N SER A 1107 -58.28 13.76 -44.12
CA SER A 1107 -58.49 14.88 -43.21
C SER A 1107 -58.66 14.38 -41.77
N GLU A 1108 -59.42 13.30 -41.58
CA GLU A 1108 -59.59 12.64 -40.29
C GLU A 1108 -58.27 12.06 -39.75
N ALA A 1109 -57.45 11.45 -40.62
CA ALA A 1109 -56.12 10.93 -40.24
C ALA A 1109 -55.18 12.05 -39.77
N PHE A 1110 -55.09 13.16 -40.50
CA PHE A 1110 -54.26 14.30 -40.08
C PHE A 1110 -54.77 14.97 -38.81
N ASN A 1111 -56.09 15.14 -38.66
CA ASN A 1111 -56.68 15.71 -37.45
C ASN A 1111 -56.44 14.82 -36.22
N THR A 1112 -56.54 13.50 -36.41
CA THR A 1112 -56.21 12.50 -35.38
C THR A 1112 -54.73 12.58 -35.01
N LEU A 1113 -53.85 12.63 -36.01
CA LEU A 1113 -52.41 12.74 -35.81
C LEU A 1113 -52.03 14.02 -35.07
N GLY A 1114 -52.54 15.19 -35.51
CA GLY A 1114 -52.29 16.47 -34.86
C GLY A 1114 -52.77 16.50 -33.42
N LYS A 1115 -53.95 15.93 -33.13
CA LYS A 1115 -54.48 15.80 -31.77
C LYS A 1115 -53.61 14.90 -30.89
N GLN A 1116 -53.20 13.74 -31.41
CA GLN A 1116 -52.32 12.81 -30.69
C GLN A 1116 -50.96 13.45 -30.39
N LEU A 1117 -50.34 14.09 -31.39
CA LEU A 1117 -49.06 14.79 -31.23
C LEU A 1117 -49.18 15.91 -30.21
N ASN A 1118 -50.26 16.71 -30.26
CA ASN A 1118 -50.50 17.76 -29.28
C ASN A 1118 -50.62 17.18 -27.87
N GLN A 1119 -51.40 16.12 -27.68
CA GLN A 1119 -51.56 15.47 -26.36
C GLN A 1119 -50.26 14.89 -25.81
N GLU A 1120 -49.49 14.17 -26.63
CA GLU A 1120 -48.24 13.54 -26.20
C GLU A 1120 -47.17 14.59 -25.86
N VAL A 1121 -46.98 15.59 -26.71
CA VAL A 1121 -46.00 16.66 -26.49
C VAL A 1121 -46.42 17.54 -25.31
N SER A 1122 -47.73 17.85 -25.17
CA SER A 1122 -48.27 18.56 -24.02
C SER A 1122 -48.00 17.82 -22.71
N THR A 1123 -48.15 16.49 -22.69
CA THR A 1123 -47.87 15.67 -21.51
C THR A 1123 -46.42 15.84 -21.05
N ILE A 1124 -45.45 15.85 -21.97
CA ILE A 1124 -44.02 16.05 -21.66
C ILE A 1124 -43.74 17.49 -21.20
N ILE A 1125 -44.37 18.48 -21.83
CA ILE A 1125 -44.25 19.89 -21.41
C ILE A 1125 -44.79 20.07 -19.98
N THR A 1126 -45.88 19.38 -19.61
CA THR A 1126 -46.49 19.46 -18.26
C THR A 1126 -45.80 18.58 -17.21
N ALA A 1127 -45.16 17.48 -17.63
CA ALA A 1127 -44.45 16.56 -16.73
C ALA A 1127 -43.05 17.06 -16.35
N ALA A 1128 -42.50 18.02 -17.10
CA ALA A 1128 -41.29 18.72 -16.71
C ALA A 1128 -41.56 19.49 -15.39
N PRO A 1129 -40.87 19.17 -14.28
CA PRO A 1129 -41.14 19.81 -12.99
C PRO A 1129 -41.00 21.33 -13.13
N SER A 1130 -42.01 22.06 -12.65
CA SER A 1130 -41.90 23.49 -12.34
C SER A 1130 -40.86 23.63 -11.24
N ALA A 1131 -39.61 23.91 -11.62
CA ALA A 1131 -38.56 24.36 -10.73
C ALA A 1131 -38.54 25.89 -10.72
#